data_AF-A0A674D1Z8-F1
#
_entry.id   AF-A0A674D1Z8-F1
#
_cell.length_a   1.000
_cell.length_b   1.000
_cell.length_c   1.000
_cell.angle_alpha   90.00
_cell.angle_beta   90.00
_cell.angle_gamma   90.00
#
_symmetry.space_group_name_H-M   'P 1'
#
loop_
_entity.id
_entity.type
_entity.pdbx_description
1 polymer ?
#
loop_
_entity_poly.entity_id
_entity_poly.type
_entity_poly.pdbx_seq_one_letter_code
_entity_poly.pdbx_strand_id
1 'polypeptide(L)'
;SIYWVIMLVYYVWLCECFNIDVKRPRIYTGPEEALFGFSVLQHDNAGDKSMLVGAPWDGPSNTRRGDVSNNNHVCVCVCVFQACAPLWSQECGTSVFSTGICASVSDDLEPRETIAPTAQRCATYMDIVIVLDGSNSIYPWYEVQNFLSNILSKFHISPEQMQVGVLQYGEVAVHEWSLRDYQTTKEVVEAAKNISRQEGRETRTAYAIHMGCTEAFSPERGAREGATKVMIVVTDGESHDGEELPDALEECEKRNITRYAIAVLGHYIRRQQDPETFISEIKYIASDPDDKYFFNVTDEAALNDIVDALGDRIFTLEGTLGYNESSFKLEMSQIGFSTHVLDDGILFGMVGAYDWDGGVLKEGAEGRIMPTREAFESEFPQELKNHAAYLGYTVSSVIVGDWRRLYVAGAPRFKHKGKVILFELSNNGDVNIAQALNGEQIGSYYGSEVCGLDVDQDGITDVLLVAAPMYLGPGNKEAGRVYIYSLSGEEVFVSNGTLKAEDRSQDARFGYALASAPDLNHDGYTDLLVGAPLEDGHNGAIYVYHGQGIHIIHNYKQRIAGSSLSPSLQYFGRSVSARLDLDGDGLLDLAVGAQGSADTADYIRPISFSLRFKINDTESGPVLDEGWPTTFKRSITFFKDCGEDDVCVTDLVLQAHMDISGTSQAFLLQQPYVIRSPRRRLAVEVQLQNRLENAYNTSLTLHYSHNLHFSSLSIRVRSTHTHTHTFTFLHLSHLADALIQSDL
;
A
#
# COMPACT_ATOMS: atom_id res chain seq x y z
N SER A 1 34.06 54.13 -12.99
CA SER A 1 33.85 52.79 -13.60
C SER A 1 34.22 51.63 -12.71
N ILE A 2 35.35 51.65 -11.96
CA ILE A 2 35.75 50.50 -11.11
C ILE A 2 34.76 50.22 -9.95
N TYR A 3 34.16 51.26 -9.35
CA TYR A 3 33.17 51.10 -8.27
C TYR A 3 31.86 50.43 -8.71
N TRP A 4 31.43 50.64 -9.96
CA TRP A 4 30.23 50.00 -10.52
C TRP A 4 30.48 48.54 -10.88
N VAL A 5 31.69 48.20 -11.34
CA VAL A 5 32.09 46.82 -11.63
C VAL A 5 32.23 46.00 -10.35
N ILE A 6 32.79 46.58 -9.28
CA ILE A 6 32.89 45.89 -7.97
C ILE A 6 31.51 45.68 -7.34
N MET A 7 30.58 46.65 -7.47
CA MET A 7 29.19 46.48 -7.01
C MET A 7 28.42 45.44 -7.83
N LEU A 8 28.63 45.35 -9.15
CA LEU A 8 28.04 44.29 -9.97
C LEU A 8 28.63 42.90 -9.65
N VAL A 9 29.93 42.80 -9.40
CA VAL A 9 30.57 41.53 -8.99
C VAL A 9 30.13 41.10 -7.58
N TYR A 10 29.91 42.05 -6.66
CA TYR A 10 29.33 41.75 -5.34
C TYR A 10 27.84 41.40 -5.40
N TYR A 11 27.05 41.99 -6.31
CA TYR A 11 25.64 41.64 -6.47
C TYR A 11 25.44 40.29 -7.19
N VAL A 12 26.34 39.90 -8.10
CA VAL A 12 26.32 38.57 -8.72
C VAL A 12 26.67 37.46 -7.72
N TRP A 13 27.49 37.76 -6.70
CA TRP A 13 27.77 36.85 -5.58
C TRP A 13 26.67 36.79 -4.49
N LEU A 14 25.63 37.62 -4.59
CA LEU A 14 24.50 37.67 -3.65
C LEU A 14 23.18 37.14 -4.24
N CYS A 15 23.24 36.54 -5.44
CA CYS A 15 22.12 35.83 -6.05
C CYS A 15 22.49 34.36 -6.25
N GLU A 16 22.45 33.58 -5.17
CA GLU A 16 22.22 32.13 -5.30
C GLU A 16 20.75 31.93 -5.71
N CYS A 17 20.46 32.18 -6.99
CA CYS A 17 19.17 31.87 -7.57
C CYS A 17 19.19 30.40 -7.99
N PHE A 18 19.08 29.47 -7.04
CA PHE A 18 18.58 28.14 -7.35
C PHE A 18 17.13 28.07 -6.87
N ASN A 19 16.24 27.64 -7.75
CA ASN A 19 14.89 27.25 -7.38
C ASN A 19 14.40 26.25 -8.42
N ILE A 20 13.91 25.10 -7.95
CA ILE A 20 13.14 24.17 -8.78
C ILE A 20 12.03 24.97 -9.48
N ASP A 21 11.91 24.82 -10.80
CA ASP A 21 10.96 25.60 -11.61
C ASP A 21 9.52 25.17 -11.31
N VAL A 22 8.86 25.94 -10.44
CA VAL A 22 7.44 25.76 -10.11
C VAL A 22 6.50 26.43 -11.11
N LYS A 23 7.00 27.20 -12.08
CA LYS A 23 6.16 27.96 -13.04
C LYS A 23 5.77 27.12 -14.24
N ARG A 24 6.56 26.10 -14.59
CA ARG A 24 6.32 25.23 -15.74
C ARG A 24 6.37 23.74 -15.36
N PRO A 25 5.55 23.28 -14.39
CA PRO A 25 5.52 21.88 -14.03
C PRO A 25 4.94 21.03 -15.17
N ARG A 26 5.48 19.82 -15.37
CA ARG A 26 4.85 18.79 -16.19
C ARG A 26 3.99 17.90 -15.28
N ILE A 27 2.67 17.91 -15.50
CA ILE A 27 1.72 17.14 -14.69
C ILE A 27 1.18 15.97 -15.51
N TYR A 28 1.39 14.76 -15.01
CA TYR A 28 0.83 13.52 -15.56
C TYR A 28 -0.33 13.06 -14.68
N THR A 29 -1.43 12.61 -15.29
CA THR A 29 -2.66 12.24 -14.57
C THR A 29 -3.08 10.81 -14.92
N GLY A 30 -3.50 10.05 -13.92
CA GLY A 30 -4.11 8.72 -14.07
C GLY A 30 -5.42 8.61 -13.28
N PRO A 31 -6.08 7.44 -13.30
CA PRO A 31 -7.35 7.22 -12.60
C PRO A 31 -7.20 7.39 -11.08
N GLU A 32 -8.13 8.12 -10.45
CA GLU A 32 -8.09 8.35 -9.00
C GLU A 32 -8.30 7.04 -8.21
N GLU A 33 -9.22 6.19 -8.65
CA GLU A 33 -9.53 4.91 -7.99
C GLU A 33 -8.33 3.95 -7.98
N ALA A 34 -7.39 4.13 -8.90
CA ALA A 34 -6.17 3.33 -9.00
C ALA A 34 -5.06 3.81 -8.05
N LEU A 35 -5.25 4.95 -7.37
CA LEU A 35 -4.23 5.66 -6.61
C LEU A 35 -2.96 5.95 -7.43
N PHE A 36 -3.10 6.33 -8.70
CA PHE A 36 -1.97 6.68 -9.57
C PHE A 36 -1.03 7.73 -8.93
N GLY A 37 0.28 7.50 -8.99
CA GLY A 37 1.29 8.36 -8.35
C GLY A 37 1.63 7.93 -6.92
N PHE A 38 1.31 6.69 -6.52
CA PHE A 38 1.52 6.22 -5.14
C PHE A 38 3.01 6.09 -4.87
N SER A 39 3.70 5.41 -5.78
CA SER A 39 5.15 5.42 -5.90
C SER A 39 5.55 6.05 -7.24
N VAL A 40 6.69 6.74 -7.24
CA VAL A 40 7.32 7.29 -8.44
C VAL A 40 8.79 6.91 -8.44
N LEU A 41 9.31 6.53 -9.61
CA LEU A 41 10.72 6.20 -9.79
C LEU A 41 11.19 6.72 -11.14
N GLN A 42 12.26 7.52 -11.15
CA GLN A 42 12.95 7.86 -12.38
C GLN A 42 13.80 6.67 -12.85
N HIS A 43 13.69 6.33 -14.14
CA HIS A 43 14.32 5.17 -14.74
C HIS A 43 15.14 5.58 -15.97
N ASP A 44 16.36 5.07 -16.07
CA ASP A 44 17.22 5.24 -17.24
C ASP A 44 17.41 3.88 -17.90
N ASN A 45 17.05 3.78 -19.17
CA ASN A 45 17.32 2.64 -20.01
C ASN A 45 18.31 3.00 -21.12
N ALA A 46 19.61 2.82 -20.84
CA ALA A 46 20.69 3.03 -21.80
C ALA A 46 20.64 4.39 -22.54
N GLY A 47 20.19 5.45 -21.86
CA GLY A 47 20.04 6.80 -22.39
C GLY A 47 18.59 7.21 -22.69
N ASP A 48 17.65 6.26 -22.77
CA ASP A 48 16.22 6.54 -22.82
C ASP A 48 15.68 6.70 -21.39
N LYS A 49 15.47 7.94 -20.98
CA LYS A 49 15.02 8.28 -19.63
C LYS A 49 13.50 8.36 -19.56
N SER A 50 12.94 7.82 -18.49
CA SER A 50 11.49 7.81 -18.25
C SER A 50 11.16 7.86 -16.76
N MET A 51 9.86 7.91 -16.46
CA MET A 51 9.34 7.86 -15.10
C MET A 51 8.34 6.71 -15.00
N LEU A 52 8.58 5.82 -14.05
CA LEU A 52 7.69 4.74 -13.66
C LEU A 52 6.75 5.23 -12.55
N VAL A 53 5.47 4.93 -12.68
CA VAL A 53 4.45 5.37 -11.73
C VAL A 53 3.60 4.18 -11.27
N GLY A 54 3.55 3.96 -9.96
CA GLY A 54 2.73 2.91 -9.36
C GLY A 54 1.28 3.33 -9.15
N ALA A 55 0.35 2.44 -9.50
CA ALA A 55 -1.09 2.57 -9.31
C ALA A 55 -1.66 1.30 -8.64
N PRO A 56 -1.50 1.15 -7.32
CA PRO A 56 -1.70 -0.13 -6.62
C PRO A 56 -3.14 -0.66 -6.62
N TRP A 57 -4.13 0.17 -6.93
CA TRP A 57 -5.55 -0.23 -6.90
C TRP A 57 -6.19 -0.30 -8.29
N ASP A 58 -5.39 -0.35 -9.35
CA ASP A 58 -5.92 -0.46 -10.70
C ASP A 58 -6.61 -1.82 -10.96
N GLY A 59 -7.68 -1.80 -11.76
CA GLY A 59 -8.51 -2.95 -12.12
C GLY A 59 -9.90 -3.03 -11.45
N PRO A 60 -10.75 -3.97 -11.88
CA PRO A 60 -12.12 -4.13 -11.37
C PRO A 60 -12.15 -4.56 -9.90
N SER A 61 -13.20 -4.16 -9.17
CA SER A 61 -13.31 -4.28 -7.70
C SER A 61 -13.13 -5.70 -7.14
N ASN A 62 -13.36 -6.74 -7.94
CA ASN A 62 -13.23 -8.14 -7.56
C ASN A 62 -11.85 -8.76 -7.88
N THR A 63 -10.99 -8.09 -8.66
CA THR A 63 -9.68 -8.59 -9.11
C THR A 63 -8.68 -7.45 -9.36
N ARG A 64 -8.52 -6.56 -8.37
CA ARG A 64 -7.52 -5.48 -8.44
C ARG A 64 -6.11 -6.07 -8.43
N ARG A 65 -5.28 -5.71 -9.41
CA ARG A 65 -3.94 -6.29 -9.60
C ARG A 65 -2.80 -5.29 -9.38
N GLY A 66 -3.11 -3.99 -9.31
CA GLY A 66 -2.11 -2.93 -9.34
C GLY A 66 -1.44 -2.83 -10.71
N ASP A 67 -1.05 -1.62 -11.13
CA ASP A 67 -0.39 -1.39 -12.43
C ASP A 67 0.85 -0.48 -12.28
N VAL A 68 1.78 -0.60 -13.23
CA VAL A 68 2.96 0.25 -13.38
C VAL A 68 2.93 0.91 -14.76
N SER A 69 2.77 2.23 -14.79
CA SER A 69 2.72 2.98 -16.05
C SER A 69 4.08 3.59 -16.40
N ASN A 70 4.44 3.57 -17.69
CA ASN A 70 5.61 4.26 -18.25
C ASN A 70 5.14 5.43 -19.14
N ASN A 71 5.75 6.61 -18.99
CA ASN A 71 5.32 7.84 -19.67
C ASN A 71 6.17 8.23 -20.90
N ASN A 72 6.89 7.30 -21.52
CA ASN A 72 7.61 7.56 -22.78
C ASN A 72 7.35 6.49 -23.85
N HIS A 73 7.14 6.91 -25.10
CA HIS A 73 6.96 6.02 -26.24
C HIS A 73 8.25 5.98 -27.07
N VAL A 74 8.85 4.78 -27.12
CA VAL A 74 10.00 4.26 -27.90
C VAL A 74 11.11 3.78 -26.95
N CYS A 75 11.48 2.49 -27.04
CA CYS A 75 12.65 1.89 -26.39
C CYS A 75 13.26 0.82 -27.30
N VAL A 76 14.59 0.82 -27.44
CA VAL A 76 15.41 -0.27 -28.02
C VAL A 76 16.70 -0.43 -27.21
N CYS A 77 16.64 -1.00 -26.01
CA CYS A 77 17.70 -1.77 -25.33
C CYS A 77 17.17 -2.28 -23.97
N VAL A 78 17.93 -3.18 -23.31
CA VAL A 78 17.50 -4.00 -22.16
C VAL A 78 17.95 -3.43 -20.81
N CYS A 79 17.05 -2.78 -20.08
CA CYS A 79 17.14 -2.52 -18.64
C CYS A 79 16.01 -3.27 -17.90
N VAL A 80 16.16 -3.42 -16.59
CA VAL A 80 15.28 -4.25 -15.76
C VAL A 80 14.99 -3.50 -14.47
N PHE A 81 13.72 -3.41 -14.07
CA PHE A 81 13.30 -2.81 -12.80
C PHE A 81 12.51 -3.80 -11.94
N GLN A 82 12.47 -3.56 -10.63
CA GLN A 82 11.79 -4.43 -9.67
C GLN A 82 10.40 -3.87 -9.34
N ALA A 83 9.37 -4.70 -9.43
CA ALA A 83 8.02 -4.39 -8.96
C ALA A 83 7.55 -5.45 -7.97
N CYS A 84 6.89 -5.03 -6.89
CA CYS A 84 6.40 -5.94 -5.85
C CYS A 84 4.92 -5.70 -5.53
N ALA A 85 4.21 -6.78 -5.28
CA ALA A 85 2.83 -6.83 -4.80
C ALA A 85 2.81 -7.58 -3.45
N PRO A 86 3.08 -6.89 -2.32
CA PRO A 86 3.17 -7.51 -1.00
C PRO A 86 1.83 -8.07 -0.50
N LEU A 87 0.71 -7.59 -1.05
CA LEU A 87 -0.64 -8.05 -0.74
C LEU A 87 -1.12 -9.18 -1.67
N TRP A 88 -0.26 -9.69 -2.54
CA TRP A 88 -0.60 -10.89 -3.29
C TRP A 88 -0.91 -12.02 -2.31
N SER A 89 -2.08 -12.63 -2.50
CA SER A 89 -2.61 -13.65 -1.62
C SER A 89 -2.98 -14.91 -2.38
N GLN A 90 -2.86 -16.03 -1.68
CA GLN A 90 -3.23 -17.35 -2.15
C GLN A 90 -4.24 -17.97 -1.19
N GLU A 91 -5.31 -18.53 -1.73
CA GLU A 91 -6.25 -19.34 -0.96
C GLU A 91 -5.63 -20.71 -0.66
N CYS A 92 -5.59 -21.07 0.62
CA CYS A 92 -5.14 -22.35 1.14
C CYS A 92 -6.23 -22.92 2.04
N GLY A 93 -7.12 -23.74 1.46
CA GLY A 93 -8.29 -24.26 2.17
C GLY A 93 -9.31 -23.16 2.45
N THR A 94 -9.64 -22.95 3.74
CA THR A 94 -10.45 -21.80 4.20
C THR A 94 -9.63 -20.55 4.50
N SER A 95 -8.30 -20.66 4.52
CA SER A 95 -7.39 -19.59 4.88
C SER A 95 -6.85 -18.85 3.65
N VAL A 96 -6.46 -17.59 3.83
CA VAL A 96 -5.86 -16.75 2.79
C VAL A 96 -4.48 -16.31 3.24
N PHE A 97 -3.44 -16.78 2.55
CA PHE A 97 -2.04 -16.48 2.85
C PHE A 97 -1.54 -15.32 2.00
N SER A 98 -1.14 -14.22 2.64
CA SER A 98 -0.61 -13.03 1.99
C SER A 98 0.91 -13.00 2.06
N THR A 99 1.56 -13.85 1.26
CA THR A 99 3.02 -14.01 1.30
C THR A 99 3.76 -12.91 0.56
N GLY A 100 3.14 -12.29 -0.45
CA GLY A 100 3.74 -11.28 -1.31
C GLY A 100 4.49 -11.88 -2.52
N ILE A 101 4.53 -11.14 -3.62
CA ILE A 101 5.22 -11.54 -4.85
C ILE A 101 5.96 -10.35 -5.45
N CYS A 102 7.14 -10.58 -6.00
CA CYS A 102 7.87 -9.58 -6.77
C CYS A 102 8.16 -10.10 -8.16
N ALA A 103 8.38 -9.19 -9.10
CA ALA A 103 8.82 -9.50 -10.43
C ALA A 103 9.93 -8.54 -10.86
N SER A 104 10.90 -9.12 -11.54
CA SER A 104 11.87 -8.42 -12.36
C SER A 104 11.20 -8.15 -13.72
N VAL A 105 11.08 -6.89 -14.11
CA VAL A 105 10.28 -6.44 -15.26
C VAL A 105 11.20 -5.80 -16.30
N SER A 106 11.03 -6.15 -17.57
CA SER A 106 11.76 -5.50 -18.67
C SER A 106 11.13 -4.20 -19.15
N ASP A 107 11.84 -3.52 -20.04
CA ASP A 107 11.45 -2.21 -20.58
C ASP A 107 10.15 -2.22 -21.37
N ASP A 108 9.72 -3.38 -21.86
CA ASP A 108 8.43 -3.62 -22.50
C ASP A 108 7.29 -3.86 -21.49
N LEU A 109 7.57 -3.69 -20.19
CA LEU A 109 6.67 -3.95 -19.06
C LEU A 109 6.25 -5.42 -18.93
N GLU A 110 7.01 -6.34 -19.53
CA GLU A 110 6.78 -7.78 -19.38
C GLU A 110 7.58 -8.34 -18.18
N PRO A 111 6.96 -9.18 -17.34
CA PRO A 111 7.65 -9.82 -16.24
C PRO A 111 8.62 -10.90 -16.76
N ARG A 112 9.89 -10.79 -16.39
CA ARG A 112 10.94 -11.76 -16.77
C ARG A 112 11.11 -12.88 -15.76
N GLU A 113 11.22 -12.50 -14.49
CA GLU A 113 11.47 -13.44 -13.40
C GLU A 113 10.56 -13.11 -12.23
N THR A 114 9.84 -14.12 -11.74
CA THR A 114 8.98 -14.00 -10.57
C THR A 114 9.73 -14.45 -9.33
N ILE A 115 9.76 -13.59 -8.33
CA ILE A 115 10.42 -13.78 -7.04
C ILE A 115 9.33 -13.90 -5.97
N ALA A 116 9.06 -15.13 -5.53
CA ALA A 116 8.09 -15.44 -4.48
C ALA A 116 8.71 -16.41 -3.45
N PRO A 117 9.74 -15.96 -2.71
CA PRO A 117 10.60 -16.85 -1.94
C PRO A 117 9.94 -17.43 -0.69
N THR A 118 8.95 -16.73 -0.14
CA THR A 118 8.16 -17.12 1.03
C THR A 118 6.79 -17.68 0.65
N ALA A 119 6.49 -17.80 -0.65
CA ALA A 119 5.27 -18.46 -1.11
C ALA A 119 5.33 -19.93 -0.72
N GLN A 120 4.68 -20.25 0.39
CA GLN A 120 4.55 -21.62 0.83
C GLN A 120 3.55 -22.31 -0.09
N ARG A 121 3.89 -23.52 -0.55
CA ARG A 121 2.84 -24.44 -1.01
C ARG A 121 1.95 -24.69 0.21
N CYS A 122 0.63 -24.57 0.06
CA CYS A 122 -0.31 -24.83 1.15
C CYS A 122 0.07 -26.15 1.84
N ALA A 123 0.68 -26.06 3.01
CA ALA A 123 1.05 -27.16 3.87
C ALA A 123 0.06 -27.04 5.03
N THR A 124 -0.95 -27.89 5.19
CA THR A 124 -0.91 -29.35 5.24
C THR A 124 -2.30 -29.91 4.96
N TYR A 125 -2.36 -31.12 4.42
CA TYR A 125 -3.61 -31.88 4.35
C TYR A 125 -3.90 -32.45 5.76
N MET A 126 -5.17 -32.54 6.18
CA MET A 126 -5.53 -33.01 7.52
C MET A 126 -6.31 -34.30 7.48
N ASP A 127 -5.97 -35.22 8.38
CA ASP A 127 -6.72 -36.45 8.60
C ASP A 127 -7.43 -36.33 9.94
N ILE A 128 -8.77 -36.35 9.92
CA ILE A 128 -9.60 -36.18 11.10
C ILE A 128 -10.29 -37.52 11.40
N VAL A 129 -10.16 -38.02 12.63
CA VAL A 129 -10.92 -39.19 13.09
C VAL A 129 -11.79 -38.77 14.26
N ILE A 130 -13.10 -38.92 14.11
CA ILE A 130 -14.06 -38.63 15.17
C ILE A 130 -14.38 -39.94 15.90
N VAL A 131 -14.08 -39.99 17.20
CA VAL A 131 -14.34 -41.11 18.11
C VAL A 131 -15.59 -40.78 18.92
N LEU A 132 -16.69 -41.47 18.64
CA LEU A 132 -18.02 -41.15 19.15
C LEU A 132 -18.54 -42.22 20.10
N ASP A 133 -18.96 -41.80 21.29
CA ASP A 133 -19.69 -42.64 22.21
C ASP A 133 -21.11 -42.94 21.65
N GLY A 134 -21.36 -44.22 21.40
CA GLY A 134 -22.63 -44.79 20.93
C GLY A 134 -23.34 -45.62 22.01
N SER A 135 -22.97 -45.46 23.28
CA SER A 135 -23.56 -46.16 24.43
C SER A 135 -25.02 -45.75 24.68
N ASN A 136 -25.66 -46.39 25.67
CA ASN A 136 -27.05 -46.13 26.04
C ASN A 136 -27.29 -44.84 26.84
N SER A 137 -26.24 -44.15 27.31
CA SER A 137 -26.36 -42.89 28.03
C SER A 137 -26.59 -41.69 27.11
N ILE A 138 -25.96 -41.70 25.92
CA ILE A 138 -26.14 -40.70 24.86
C ILE A 138 -27.58 -40.79 24.32
N TYR A 139 -28.42 -39.85 24.73
CA TYR A 139 -29.80 -39.75 24.26
C TYR A 139 -30.30 -38.31 24.30
N PRO A 140 -30.97 -37.82 23.23
CA PRO A 140 -31.36 -38.56 22.02
C PRO A 140 -30.28 -38.57 20.91
N TRP A 141 -30.11 -39.71 20.23
CA TRP A 141 -29.05 -39.92 19.22
C TRP A 141 -29.06 -38.93 18.05
N TYR A 142 -30.24 -38.42 17.68
CA TYR A 142 -30.34 -37.51 16.53
C TYR A 142 -29.57 -36.20 16.73
N GLU A 143 -29.31 -35.78 17.98
CA GLU A 143 -28.49 -34.60 18.26
C GLU A 143 -27.01 -34.83 17.90
N VAL A 144 -26.50 -36.04 18.11
CA VAL A 144 -25.15 -36.42 17.67
C VAL A 144 -25.07 -36.48 16.14
N GLN A 145 -26.12 -36.98 15.47
CA GLN A 145 -26.21 -36.96 13.99
C GLN A 145 -26.22 -35.53 13.44
N ASN A 146 -26.94 -34.62 14.10
CA ASN A 146 -26.98 -33.20 13.74
C ASN A 146 -25.62 -32.54 13.95
N PHE A 147 -25.00 -32.76 15.11
CA PHE A 147 -23.65 -32.27 15.41
C PHE A 147 -22.64 -32.72 14.35
N LEU A 148 -22.61 -34.01 14.01
CA LEU A 148 -21.73 -34.55 12.96
C LEU A 148 -22.01 -33.91 11.61
N SER A 149 -23.28 -33.80 11.21
CA SER A 149 -23.65 -33.19 9.93
C SER A 149 -23.21 -31.73 9.87
N ASN A 150 -23.37 -31.00 10.97
CA ASN A 150 -23.04 -29.58 11.07
C ASN A 150 -21.52 -29.35 11.07
N ILE A 151 -20.74 -30.08 11.87
CA ILE A 151 -19.28 -29.95 11.89
C ILE A 151 -18.66 -30.37 10.55
N LEU A 152 -19.11 -31.49 9.97
CA LEU A 152 -18.57 -31.99 8.69
C LEU A 152 -18.93 -31.05 7.53
N SER A 153 -20.06 -30.33 7.61
CA SER A 153 -20.42 -29.32 6.60
C SER A 153 -19.50 -28.10 6.59
N LYS A 154 -18.79 -27.84 7.70
CA LYS A 154 -17.77 -26.78 7.79
C LYS A 154 -16.44 -27.21 7.19
N PHE A 155 -16.19 -28.51 7.05
CA PHE A 155 -14.94 -29.05 6.54
C PHE A 155 -14.92 -29.12 5.01
N HIS A 156 -13.76 -28.79 4.44
CA HIS A 156 -13.47 -28.94 3.01
C HIS A 156 -12.86 -30.31 2.74
N ILE A 157 -13.73 -31.32 2.60
CA ILE A 157 -13.33 -32.71 2.47
C ILE A 157 -12.97 -32.99 1.01
N SER A 158 -11.70 -33.34 0.78
CA SER A 158 -11.15 -33.73 -0.51
C SER A 158 -9.89 -34.60 -0.32
N PRO A 159 -9.52 -35.45 -1.31
CA PRO A 159 -8.28 -36.23 -1.24
C PRO A 159 -7.01 -35.39 -1.09
N GLU A 160 -7.09 -34.12 -1.52
CA GLU A 160 -6.01 -33.13 -1.57
C GLU A 160 -6.05 -32.16 -0.38
N GLN A 161 -7.00 -32.28 0.55
CA GLN A 161 -7.11 -31.39 1.71
C GLN A 161 -7.51 -32.16 2.97
N MET A 162 -8.80 -32.28 3.30
CA MET A 162 -9.25 -32.99 4.50
C MET A 162 -9.81 -34.37 4.18
N GLN A 163 -9.41 -35.38 4.97
CA GLN A 163 -10.03 -36.69 4.99
C GLN A 163 -10.63 -36.94 6.36
N VAL A 164 -11.81 -37.56 6.42
CA VAL A 164 -12.52 -37.77 7.70
C VAL A 164 -12.96 -39.21 7.86
N GLY A 165 -12.57 -39.83 8.98
CA GLY A 165 -13.04 -41.14 9.43
C GLY A 165 -13.89 -41.01 10.69
N VAL A 166 -14.79 -41.96 10.90
CA VAL A 166 -15.63 -42.02 12.10
C VAL A 166 -15.55 -43.40 12.74
N LEU A 167 -15.21 -43.41 14.02
CA LEU A 167 -15.16 -44.58 14.89
C LEU A 167 -16.25 -44.42 15.95
N GLN A 168 -17.20 -45.34 16.00
CA GLN A 168 -18.23 -45.37 17.04
C GLN A 168 -17.89 -46.45 18.07
N TYR A 169 -18.10 -46.18 19.36
CA TYR A 169 -17.77 -47.13 20.42
C TYR A 169 -18.83 -47.25 21.52
N GLY A 170 -18.77 -48.34 22.28
CA GLY A 170 -19.59 -48.62 23.45
C GLY A 170 -18.96 -49.79 24.20
N GLU A 171 -19.58 -50.97 24.13
CA GLU A 171 -18.95 -52.23 24.58
C GLU A 171 -17.90 -52.74 23.56
N VAL A 172 -18.09 -52.41 22.28
CA VAL A 172 -17.15 -52.67 21.18
C VAL A 172 -16.92 -51.37 20.39
N ALA A 173 -15.80 -51.26 19.69
CA ALA A 173 -15.50 -50.15 18.80
C ALA A 173 -15.57 -50.60 17.33
N VAL A 174 -16.21 -49.79 16.48
CA VAL A 174 -16.48 -50.08 15.08
C VAL A 174 -16.17 -48.85 14.22
N HIS A 175 -15.47 -49.05 13.12
CA HIS A 175 -15.29 -48.01 12.10
C HIS A 175 -16.56 -47.92 11.26
N GLU A 176 -17.30 -46.82 11.42
CA GLU A 176 -18.46 -46.51 10.58
C GLU A 176 -18.00 -46.20 9.16
N TRP A 177 -16.88 -45.49 9.04
CA TRP A 177 -16.09 -45.37 7.82
C TRP A 177 -14.65 -44.93 8.10
N SER A 178 -13.78 -45.17 7.13
CA SER A 178 -12.35 -44.87 7.14
C SER A 178 -12.04 -43.58 6.35
N LEU A 179 -10.84 -43.03 6.52
CA LEU A 179 -10.39 -41.76 5.90
C LEU A 179 -10.50 -41.76 4.36
N ARG A 180 -10.40 -42.93 3.72
CA ARG A 180 -10.48 -43.08 2.25
C ARG A 180 -11.89 -43.29 1.69
N ASP A 181 -12.87 -43.56 2.53
CA ASP A 181 -14.16 -44.12 2.07
C ASP A 181 -15.04 -43.06 1.38
N TYR A 182 -14.87 -41.79 1.75
CA TYR A 182 -15.57 -40.66 1.14
C TYR A 182 -14.60 -39.57 0.71
N GLN A 183 -14.88 -38.92 -0.42
CA GLN A 183 -13.96 -37.95 -1.03
C GLN A 183 -14.53 -36.54 -1.12
N THR A 184 -15.79 -36.33 -0.75
CA THR A 184 -16.44 -35.02 -0.82
C THR A 184 -17.24 -34.71 0.43
N THR A 185 -17.36 -33.41 0.77
CA THR A 185 -18.16 -32.95 1.91
C THR A 185 -19.62 -33.42 1.83
N LYS A 186 -20.22 -33.43 0.62
CA LYS A 186 -21.61 -33.85 0.44
C LYS A 186 -21.85 -35.31 0.79
N GLU A 187 -20.92 -36.20 0.41
CA GLU A 187 -21.03 -37.64 0.70
C GLU A 187 -20.91 -37.92 2.19
N VAL A 188 -19.93 -37.29 2.85
CA VAL A 188 -19.69 -37.47 4.29
C VAL A 188 -20.87 -36.93 5.12
N VAL A 189 -21.41 -35.77 4.77
CA VAL A 189 -22.58 -35.20 5.47
C VAL A 189 -23.82 -36.10 5.30
N GLU A 190 -23.99 -36.72 4.14
CA GLU A 190 -25.12 -37.64 3.93
C GLU A 190 -24.92 -38.99 4.66
N ALA A 191 -23.68 -39.48 4.74
CA ALA A 191 -23.33 -40.65 5.55
C ALA A 191 -23.59 -40.39 7.04
N ALA A 192 -23.22 -39.21 7.55
CA ALA A 192 -23.40 -38.81 8.94
C ALA A 192 -24.88 -38.75 9.37
N LYS A 193 -25.80 -38.40 8.47
CA LYS A 193 -27.25 -38.44 8.77
C LYS A 193 -27.80 -39.86 8.95
N ASN A 194 -27.14 -40.85 8.35
CA ASN A 194 -27.61 -42.23 8.30
C ASN A 194 -26.91 -43.15 9.33
N ILE A 195 -25.98 -42.61 10.13
CA ILE A 195 -25.27 -43.36 11.16
C ILE A 195 -26.24 -43.81 12.27
N SER A 196 -26.30 -45.12 12.52
CA SER A 196 -27.11 -45.69 13.61
C SER A 196 -26.29 -45.84 14.89
N ARG A 197 -26.93 -45.63 16.03
CA ARG A 197 -26.32 -45.88 17.35
C ARG A 197 -26.01 -47.37 17.53
N GLN A 198 -24.81 -47.70 17.99
CA GLN A 198 -24.36 -49.09 18.23
C GLN A 198 -25.13 -49.75 19.38
N GLU A 199 -25.51 -48.97 20.39
CA GLU A 199 -26.10 -49.43 21.66
C GLU A 199 -25.12 -50.29 22.49
N GLY A 200 -25.10 -50.08 23.81
CA GLY A 200 -24.14 -50.75 24.68
C GLY A 200 -24.37 -50.43 26.15
N ARG A 201 -24.00 -51.35 27.04
CA ARG A 201 -24.11 -51.15 28.50
C ARG A 201 -22.83 -50.61 29.14
N GLU A 202 -21.72 -50.61 28.40
CA GLU A 202 -20.42 -50.13 28.82
C GLU A 202 -19.96 -49.00 27.87
N THR A 203 -19.05 -48.17 28.37
CA THR A 203 -18.37 -47.11 27.63
C THR A 203 -16.87 -47.36 27.74
N ARG A 204 -16.28 -48.00 26.73
CA ARG A 204 -14.84 -48.35 26.67
C ARG A 204 -14.05 -47.31 25.88
N THR A 205 -13.82 -46.14 26.49
CA THR A 205 -13.17 -45.00 25.84
C THR A 205 -11.69 -45.23 25.61
N ALA A 206 -10.97 -45.88 26.54
CA ALA A 206 -9.54 -46.15 26.38
C ALA A 206 -9.28 -47.06 25.17
N TYR A 207 -10.06 -48.13 25.05
CA TYR A 207 -10.02 -49.04 23.90
C TYR A 207 -10.31 -48.32 22.57
N ALA A 208 -11.32 -47.44 22.56
CA ALA A 208 -11.69 -46.68 21.36
C ALA A 208 -10.58 -45.69 20.93
N ILE A 209 -9.96 -44.98 21.88
CA ILE A 209 -8.83 -44.08 21.60
C ILE A 209 -7.64 -44.88 21.06
N HIS A 210 -7.32 -46.02 21.70
CA HIS A 210 -6.23 -46.89 21.24
C HIS A 210 -6.46 -47.37 19.80
N MET A 211 -7.68 -47.82 19.47
CA MET A 211 -8.05 -48.23 18.12
C MET A 211 -8.02 -47.05 17.13
N GLY A 212 -8.45 -45.87 17.56
CA GLY A 212 -8.31 -44.64 16.77
C GLY A 212 -6.85 -44.37 16.39
N CYS A 213 -5.94 -44.43 17.37
CA CYS A 213 -4.53 -44.13 17.18
C CYS A 213 -3.78 -45.21 16.40
N THR A 214 -4.12 -46.49 16.61
CA THR A 214 -3.43 -47.63 15.98
C THR A 214 -4.00 -48.01 14.61
N GLU A 215 -5.32 -48.08 14.48
CA GLU A 215 -6.03 -48.54 13.28
C GLU A 215 -6.61 -47.40 12.44
N ALA A 216 -7.35 -46.44 13.03
CA ALA A 216 -8.04 -45.42 12.23
C ALA A 216 -7.06 -44.52 11.46
N PHE A 217 -5.93 -44.18 12.09
CA PHE A 217 -4.82 -43.44 11.48
C PHE A 217 -3.79 -44.34 10.78
N SER A 218 -4.18 -45.54 10.34
CA SER A 218 -3.30 -46.43 9.58
C SER A 218 -3.31 -46.10 8.07
N PRO A 219 -2.19 -46.28 7.35
CA PRO A 219 -2.16 -46.15 5.89
C PRO A 219 -3.17 -47.07 5.19
N GLU A 220 -3.45 -48.25 5.76
CA GLU A 220 -4.42 -49.22 5.24
C GLU A 220 -5.85 -48.66 5.23
N ARG A 221 -6.16 -47.74 6.16
CA ARG A 221 -7.45 -47.05 6.27
C ARG A 221 -7.47 -45.65 5.64
N GLY A 222 -6.38 -45.26 4.99
CA GLY A 222 -6.29 -44.04 4.20
C GLY A 222 -5.49 -42.90 4.85
N ALA A 223 -4.88 -43.11 6.02
CA ALA A 223 -4.09 -42.06 6.66
C ALA A 223 -2.83 -41.72 5.84
N ARG A 224 -2.55 -40.42 5.76
CA ARG A 224 -1.47 -39.84 4.96
C ARG A 224 -0.28 -39.52 5.86
N GLU A 225 0.91 -39.93 5.45
CA GLU A 225 2.13 -39.85 6.27
C GLU A 225 2.51 -38.40 6.65
N GLY A 226 2.29 -37.44 5.74
CA GLY A 226 2.56 -36.02 5.94
C GLY A 226 1.35 -35.16 6.35
N ALA A 227 0.21 -35.79 6.69
CA ALA A 227 -0.97 -35.06 7.12
C ALA A 227 -0.99 -34.80 8.63
N THR A 228 -1.55 -33.67 9.04
CA THR A 228 -1.82 -33.39 10.46
C THR A 228 -2.96 -34.29 10.91
N LYS A 229 -2.72 -35.07 11.97
CA LYS A 229 -3.67 -36.06 12.49
C LYS A 229 -4.44 -35.48 13.67
N VAL A 230 -5.75 -35.38 13.53
CA VAL A 230 -6.63 -34.79 14.56
C VAL A 230 -7.69 -35.80 14.97
N MET A 231 -7.74 -36.13 16.27
CA MET A 231 -8.77 -36.96 16.86
C MET A 231 -9.78 -36.09 17.62
N ILE A 232 -11.07 -36.32 17.43
CA ILE A 232 -12.13 -35.65 18.20
C ILE A 232 -12.90 -36.72 18.98
N VAL A 233 -12.75 -36.73 20.30
CA VAL A 233 -13.40 -37.67 21.21
C VAL A 233 -14.66 -37.02 21.78
N VAL A 234 -15.81 -37.68 21.64
CA VAL A 234 -17.11 -37.21 22.16
C VAL A 234 -17.71 -38.28 23.05
N THR A 235 -17.96 -37.95 24.32
CA THR A 235 -18.50 -38.89 25.32
C THR A 235 -19.38 -38.18 26.35
N ASP A 236 -20.32 -38.91 26.95
CA ASP A 236 -21.21 -38.42 28.02
C ASP A 236 -21.02 -39.13 29.38
N GLY A 237 -20.03 -40.03 29.47
CA GLY A 237 -19.81 -40.86 30.65
C GLY A 237 -18.35 -41.24 30.89
N GLU A 238 -18.05 -41.51 32.16
CA GLU A 238 -16.75 -42.04 32.60
C GLU A 238 -16.43 -43.39 31.93
N SER A 239 -15.15 -43.57 31.60
CA SER A 239 -14.66 -44.77 30.95
C SER A 239 -14.68 -45.97 31.90
N HIS A 240 -15.25 -47.09 31.44
CA HIS A 240 -15.26 -48.34 32.22
C HIS A 240 -13.88 -49.05 32.19
N ASP A 241 -13.02 -48.64 31.27
CA ASP A 241 -11.63 -49.08 31.06
C ASP A 241 -10.62 -47.94 31.33
N GLY A 242 -10.97 -46.99 32.21
CA GLY A 242 -10.14 -45.80 32.49
C GLY A 242 -8.72 -46.09 32.97
N GLU A 243 -8.46 -47.28 33.55
CA GLU A 243 -7.12 -47.72 33.94
C GLU A 243 -6.17 -47.91 32.74
N GLU A 244 -6.71 -48.11 31.54
CA GLU A 244 -5.96 -48.33 30.29
C GLU A 244 -5.73 -47.02 29.49
N LEU A 245 -6.32 -45.90 29.93
CA LEU A 245 -6.16 -44.60 29.26
C LEU A 245 -4.69 -44.16 29.10
N PRO A 246 -3.81 -44.29 30.11
CA PRO A 246 -2.41 -43.84 29.97
C PRO A 246 -1.69 -44.51 28.80
N ASP A 247 -1.88 -45.83 28.63
CA ASP A 247 -1.25 -46.59 27.54
C ASP A 247 -1.81 -46.19 26.17
N ALA A 248 -3.12 -45.94 26.09
CA ALA A 248 -3.77 -45.46 24.86
C ALA A 248 -3.27 -44.07 24.45
N LEU A 249 -3.14 -43.15 25.41
CA LEU A 249 -2.68 -41.79 25.17
C LEU A 249 -1.20 -41.75 24.79
N GLU A 250 -0.35 -42.59 25.39
CA GLU A 250 1.07 -42.70 25.01
C GLU A 250 1.23 -43.11 23.53
N GLU A 251 0.39 -44.03 23.04
CA GLU A 251 0.41 -44.42 21.63
C GLU A 251 -0.05 -43.29 20.69
N CYS A 252 -1.00 -42.46 21.11
CA CYS A 252 -1.42 -41.28 20.35
C CYS A 252 -0.30 -40.22 20.28
N GLU A 253 0.39 -39.99 21.40
CA GLU A 253 1.52 -39.05 21.48
C GLU A 253 2.70 -39.50 20.61
N LYS A 254 3.06 -40.81 20.64
CA LYS A 254 4.11 -41.37 19.76
C LYS A 254 3.84 -41.12 18.28
N ARG A 255 2.56 -41.02 17.90
CA ARG A 255 2.11 -40.83 16.51
C ARG A 255 1.80 -39.36 16.17
N ASN A 256 2.05 -38.44 17.10
CA ASN A 256 1.84 -37.01 16.97
C ASN A 256 0.37 -36.68 16.60
N ILE A 257 -0.58 -37.28 17.32
CA ILE A 257 -2.03 -37.10 17.10
C ILE A 257 -2.57 -36.08 18.08
N THR A 258 -3.09 -34.97 17.55
CA THR A 258 -3.77 -33.92 18.33
C THR A 258 -5.17 -34.37 18.69
N ARG A 259 -5.49 -34.42 19.98
CA ARG A 259 -6.77 -34.88 20.52
C ARG A 259 -7.58 -33.73 21.08
N TYR A 260 -8.79 -33.54 20.56
CA TYR A 260 -9.84 -32.73 21.13
C TYR A 260 -10.81 -33.61 21.90
N ALA A 261 -11.24 -33.18 23.08
CA ALA A 261 -12.14 -33.96 23.92
C ALA A 261 -13.38 -33.14 24.29
N ILE A 262 -14.56 -33.71 24.07
CA ILE A 262 -15.86 -33.06 24.26
C ILE A 262 -16.65 -33.84 25.30
N ALA A 263 -16.87 -33.23 26.46
CA ALA A 263 -17.67 -33.76 27.56
C ALA A 263 -19.13 -33.35 27.43
N VAL A 264 -20.04 -34.31 27.30
CA VAL A 264 -21.49 -34.06 27.24
C VAL A 264 -22.11 -34.30 28.62
N LEU A 265 -22.57 -33.24 29.28
CA LEU A 265 -23.02 -33.31 30.68
C LEU A 265 -24.50 -33.67 30.86
N GLY A 266 -25.22 -33.92 29.75
CA GLY A 266 -26.67 -34.15 29.76
C GLY A 266 -27.09 -35.27 30.71
N HIS A 267 -26.34 -36.38 30.73
CA HIS A 267 -26.59 -37.51 31.63
C HIS A 267 -26.50 -37.15 33.12
N TYR A 268 -25.42 -36.47 33.51
CA TYR A 268 -25.12 -36.09 34.90
C TYR A 268 -26.10 -35.05 35.43
N ILE A 269 -26.40 -34.02 34.63
CA ILE A 269 -27.33 -32.95 35.01
C ILE A 269 -28.75 -33.51 35.19
N ARG A 270 -29.22 -34.39 34.29
CA ARG A 270 -30.54 -35.03 34.41
C ARG A 270 -30.69 -35.88 35.68
N ARG A 271 -29.59 -36.42 36.21
CA ARG A 271 -29.56 -37.28 37.41
C ARG A 271 -29.10 -36.57 38.68
N GLN A 272 -28.81 -35.27 38.63
CA GLN A 272 -28.26 -34.48 39.74
C GLN A 272 -26.98 -35.10 40.31
N GLN A 273 -26.13 -35.64 39.43
CA GLN A 273 -24.84 -36.21 39.78
C GLN A 273 -23.72 -35.18 39.57
N ASP A 274 -22.66 -35.30 40.36
CA ASP A 274 -21.49 -34.43 40.29
C ASP A 274 -20.59 -34.84 39.10
N PRO A 275 -20.32 -33.94 38.13
CA PRO A 275 -19.55 -34.29 36.93
C PRO A 275 -18.03 -34.10 37.08
N GLU A 276 -17.52 -33.71 38.25
CA GLU A 276 -16.09 -33.32 38.41
C GLU A 276 -15.10 -34.44 38.02
N THR A 277 -15.34 -35.68 38.44
CA THR A 277 -14.50 -36.85 38.06
C THR A 277 -14.49 -37.06 36.55
N PHE A 278 -15.67 -37.05 35.94
CA PHE A 278 -15.84 -37.15 34.49
C PHE A 278 -15.10 -36.03 33.75
N ILE A 279 -15.28 -34.77 34.16
CA ILE A 279 -14.59 -33.63 33.54
C ILE A 279 -13.07 -33.77 33.64
N SER A 280 -12.54 -34.25 34.78
CA SER A 280 -11.11 -34.48 34.92
C SER A 280 -10.58 -35.57 33.99
N GLU A 281 -11.35 -36.63 33.75
CA GLU A 281 -10.99 -37.70 32.83
C GLU A 281 -10.95 -37.20 31.38
N ILE A 282 -11.95 -36.42 30.97
CA ILE A 282 -12.01 -35.90 29.59
C ILE A 282 -10.93 -34.84 29.33
N LYS A 283 -10.59 -34.02 30.34
CA LYS A 283 -9.42 -33.14 30.25
C LYS A 283 -8.12 -33.94 30.07
N TYR A 284 -7.96 -35.04 30.79
CA TYR A 284 -6.80 -35.92 30.65
C TYR A 284 -6.69 -36.58 29.26
N ILE A 285 -7.81 -36.80 28.58
CA ILE A 285 -7.84 -37.29 27.19
C ILE A 285 -7.40 -36.21 26.18
N ALA A 286 -7.77 -34.95 26.44
CA ALA A 286 -7.43 -33.82 25.59
C ALA A 286 -5.91 -33.60 25.53
N SER A 287 -5.48 -32.84 24.52
CA SER A 287 -4.08 -32.42 24.39
C SER A 287 -3.80 -31.18 25.24
N ASP A 288 -2.53 -30.98 25.62
CA ASP A 288 -2.14 -29.75 26.31
C ASP A 288 -2.05 -28.54 25.37
N PRO A 289 -2.46 -27.34 25.80
CA PRO A 289 -3.09 -27.03 27.09
C PRO A 289 -4.62 -27.25 27.06
N ASP A 290 -5.18 -27.69 28.20
CA ASP A 290 -6.61 -28.06 28.34
C ASP A 290 -7.58 -27.00 27.81
N ASP A 291 -7.33 -25.72 28.04
CA ASP A 291 -8.21 -24.61 27.64
C ASP A 291 -8.41 -24.51 26.11
N LYS A 292 -7.50 -25.11 25.34
CA LYS A 292 -7.54 -25.14 23.87
C LYS A 292 -8.23 -26.40 23.31
N TYR A 293 -8.04 -27.55 23.93
CA TYR A 293 -8.45 -28.84 23.37
C TYR A 293 -9.62 -29.52 24.09
N PHE A 294 -10.01 -29.04 25.26
CA PHE A 294 -11.16 -29.52 26.01
C PHE A 294 -12.39 -28.62 25.81
N PHE A 295 -13.55 -29.24 25.62
CA PHE A 295 -14.86 -28.59 25.58
C PHE A 295 -15.83 -29.35 26.47
N ASN A 296 -16.73 -28.62 27.13
CA ASN A 296 -17.88 -29.20 27.79
C ASN A 296 -19.18 -28.58 27.28
N VAL A 297 -20.23 -29.39 27.24
CA VAL A 297 -21.57 -28.94 26.85
C VAL A 297 -22.59 -29.39 27.88
N THR A 298 -23.63 -28.60 28.06
CA THR A 298 -24.67 -28.87 29.09
C THR A 298 -25.52 -30.07 28.75
N ASP A 299 -25.78 -30.33 27.47
CA ASP A 299 -26.56 -31.45 26.97
C ASP A 299 -26.18 -31.77 25.51
N GLU A 300 -26.81 -32.80 24.95
CA GLU A 300 -26.55 -33.27 23.60
C GLU A 300 -26.94 -32.22 22.54
N ALA A 301 -27.94 -31.38 22.80
CA ALA A 301 -28.38 -30.34 21.85
C ALA A 301 -27.34 -29.19 21.76
N ALA A 302 -26.72 -28.84 22.88
CA ALA A 302 -25.66 -27.83 22.97
C ALA A 302 -24.36 -28.24 22.25
N LEU A 303 -24.22 -29.48 21.78
CA LEU A 303 -23.15 -29.85 20.85
C LEU A 303 -23.16 -28.99 19.58
N ASN A 304 -24.33 -28.54 19.13
CA ASN A 304 -24.42 -27.67 17.95
C ASN A 304 -23.85 -26.27 18.21
N ASP A 305 -23.82 -25.80 19.45
CA ASP A 305 -23.34 -24.47 19.81
C ASP A 305 -21.80 -24.38 19.74
N ILE A 306 -21.11 -25.51 19.91
CA ILE A 306 -19.65 -25.57 19.86
C ILE A 306 -19.10 -25.82 18.45
N VAL A 307 -19.96 -26.05 17.45
CA VAL A 307 -19.53 -26.36 16.07
C VAL A 307 -18.69 -25.23 15.48
N ASP A 308 -19.11 -23.98 15.65
CA ASP A 308 -18.37 -22.82 15.13
C ASP A 308 -17.03 -22.66 15.88
N ALA A 309 -17.03 -22.76 17.21
CA ALA A 309 -15.82 -22.63 18.02
C ALA A 309 -14.81 -23.76 17.77
N LEU A 310 -15.28 -25.00 17.62
CA LEU A 310 -14.44 -26.17 17.34
C LEU A 310 -13.93 -26.14 15.90
N GLY A 311 -14.79 -25.75 14.94
CA GLY A 311 -14.39 -25.52 13.56
C GLY A 311 -13.27 -24.50 13.47
N ASP A 312 -13.47 -23.30 14.00
CA ASP A 312 -12.49 -22.21 14.00
C ASP A 312 -11.15 -22.65 14.63
N ARG A 313 -11.16 -23.39 15.75
CA ARG A 313 -9.92 -23.93 16.36
C ARG A 313 -9.23 -24.97 15.49
N ILE A 314 -9.97 -25.88 14.84
CA ILE A 314 -9.38 -26.86 13.92
C ILE A 314 -8.81 -26.14 12.69
N PHE A 315 -9.46 -25.09 12.18
CA PHE A 315 -8.94 -24.30 11.06
C PHE A 315 -7.66 -23.54 11.40
N THR A 316 -7.44 -23.15 12.67
CA THR A 316 -6.13 -22.58 13.07
C THR A 316 -4.96 -23.56 12.94
N LEU A 317 -5.22 -24.88 12.92
CA LEU A 317 -4.19 -25.91 12.71
C LEU A 317 -3.79 -26.08 11.22
N GLU A 318 -4.65 -25.69 10.26
CA GLU A 318 -4.31 -25.75 8.82
C GLU A 318 -3.18 -24.78 8.42
N GLY A 319 -2.97 -23.73 9.21
CA GLY A 319 -1.94 -22.72 8.98
C GLY A 319 -0.70 -22.85 9.87
N THR A 320 -0.56 -23.91 10.66
CA THR A 320 0.48 -24.01 11.70
C THR A 320 1.12 -25.40 11.76
N LEU A 321 2.39 -25.49 11.39
CA LEU A 321 3.20 -26.70 11.59
C LEU A 321 3.62 -26.82 13.06
N GLY A 322 2.76 -27.39 13.92
CA GLY A 322 3.19 -27.92 15.22
C GLY A 322 2.29 -27.61 16.41
N TYR A 323 2.30 -28.55 17.37
CA TYR A 323 1.46 -28.65 18.56
C TYR A 323 1.49 -27.43 19.53
N ASN A 324 2.37 -26.44 19.31
CA ASN A 324 2.61 -25.32 20.23
C ASN A 324 2.64 -23.92 19.58
N GLU A 325 2.42 -23.80 18.27
CA GLU A 325 2.57 -22.52 17.57
C GLU A 325 1.25 -22.12 16.91
N SER A 326 0.37 -21.42 17.62
CA SER A 326 -0.77 -20.70 17.02
C SER A 326 -0.31 -19.43 16.28
N SER A 327 0.81 -19.52 15.56
CA SER A 327 1.72 -18.42 15.29
C SER A 327 2.15 -18.48 13.83
N PHE A 328 1.78 -17.46 13.04
CA PHE A 328 2.17 -17.35 11.64
C PHE A 328 3.69 -17.19 11.56
N LYS A 329 4.35 -18.05 10.79
CA LYS A 329 5.78 -17.90 10.46
C LYS A 329 5.92 -17.01 9.23
N LEU A 330 5.59 -17.53 8.06
CA LEU A 330 5.82 -16.83 6.79
C LEU A 330 4.58 -16.81 5.89
N GLU A 331 3.49 -17.44 6.31
CA GLU A 331 2.22 -17.53 5.58
C GLU A 331 1.69 -16.14 5.24
N MET A 332 2.04 -15.17 6.09
CA MET A 332 1.59 -13.81 6.00
C MET A 332 2.76 -12.84 5.81
N SER A 333 3.92 -13.30 5.33
CA SER A 333 5.19 -12.54 5.31
C SER A 333 5.16 -11.18 4.62
N GLN A 334 4.26 -10.99 3.64
CA GLN A 334 4.16 -9.78 2.81
C GLN A 334 5.52 -9.31 2.26
N ILE A 335 6.27 -10.23 1.65
CA ILE A 335 7.58 -9.89 1.08
C ILE A 335 7.45 -8.83 -0.01
N GLY A 336 8.44 -7.95 -0.08
CA GLY A 336 8.43 -6.84 -1.02
C GLY A 336 7.56 -5.68 -0.53
N PHE A 337 7.20 -5.67 0.76
CA PHE A 337 6.63 -4.50 1.42
C PHE A 337 7.56 -3.29 1.27
N SER A 338 8.86 -3.55 1.44
CA SER A 338 9.93 -2.64 1.05
C SER A 338 11.03 -3.42 0.34
N THR A 339 11.78 -2.74 -0.53
CA THR A 339 12.87 -3.32 -1.32
C THR A 339 14.01 -2.34 -1.44
N HIS A 340 15.25 -2.85 -1.35
CA HIS A 340 16.45 -2.08 -1.60
C HIS A 340 17.38 -2.87 -2.52
N VAL A 341 17.72 -2.27 -3.67
CA VAL A 341 18.59 -2.88 -4.68
C VAL A 341 20.04 -2.69 -4.25
N LEU A 342 20.81 -3.77 -4.26
CA LEU A 342 22.24 -3.82 -3.94
C LEU A 342 23.02 -4.21 -5.20
N ASP A 343 24.33 -4.05 -5.17
CA ASP A 343 25.20 -4.45 -6.29
C ASP A 343 25.22 -5.97 -6.50
N ASP A 344 24.97 -6.74 -5.44
CA ASP A 344 25.07 -8.20 -5.40
C ASP A 344 23.72 -8.92 -5.19
N GLY A 345 22.60 -8.18 -5.23
CA GLY A 345 21.28 -8.74 -5.03
C GLY A 345 20.22 -7.71 -4.62
N ILE A 346 19.17 -8.18 -3.97
CA ILE A 346 18.05 -7.37 -3.50
C ILE A 346 17.77 -7.72 -2.04
N LEU A 347 17.64 -6.70 -1.20
CA LEU A 347 17.15 -6.83 0.16
C LEU A 347 15.64 -6.55 0.18
N PHE A 348 14.88 -7.48 0.74
CA PHE A 348 13.44 -7.42 0.90
C PHE A 348 13.08 -7.26 2.38
N GLY A 349 12.10 -6.40 2.64
CA GLY A 349 11.37 -6.36 3.90
C GLY A 349 10.21 -7.36 3.93
N MET A 350 10.03 -8.04 5.06
CA MET A 350 8.97 -9.03 5.31
C MET A 350 8.21 -8.66 6.59
N VAL A 351 7.40 -7.60 6.52
CA VAL A 351 6.70 -7.02 7.68
C VAL A 351 5.85 -8.03 8.43
N GLY A 352 5.27 -8.97 7.70
CA GLY A 352 4.38 -9.96 8.27
C GLY A 352 5.06 -11.26 8.72
N ALA A 353 6.38 -11.36 8.71
CA ALA A 353 7.03 -12.54 9.24
C ALA A 353 6.81 -12.66 10.77
N TYR A 354 6.65 -13.89 11.26
CA TYR A 354 6.64 -14.28 12.68
C TYR A 354 5.64 -13.49 13.54
N ASP A 355 4.35 -13.58 13.21
CA ASP A 355 3.24 -12.83 13.84
C ASP A 355 3.47 -11.32 13.87
N TRP A 356 3.92 -10.78 12.74
CA TRP A 356 4.13 -9.35 12.51
C TRP A 356 5.30 -8.76 13.31
N ASP A 357 6.15 -9.59 13.89
CA ASP A 357 7.46 -9.12 14.37
C ASP A 357 8.29 -8.57 13.21
N GLY A 358 8.16 -9.22 12.05
CA GLY A 358 8.79 -8.83 10.81
C GLY A 358 10.18 -9.43 10.62
N GLY A 359 10.84 -9.07 9.53
CA GLY A 359 12.14 -9.58 9.17
C GLY A 359 12.63 -9.04 7.83
N VAL A 360 13.79 -9.53 7.40
CA VAL A 360 14.38 -9.22 6.10
C VAL A 360 14.82 -10.49 5.38
N LEU A 361 14.93 -10.42 4.06
CA LEU A 361 15.43 -11.49 3.21
C LEU A 361 16.31 -10.88 2.14
N LYS A 362 17.49 -11.46 1.89
CA LYS A 362 18.35 -11.05 0.77
C LYS A 362 18.35 -12.14 -0.30
N GLU A 363 18.00 -11.76 -1.53
CA GLU A 363 18.14 -12.61 -2.71
C GLU A 363 19.34 -12.11 -3.51
N GLY A 364 20.43 -12.88 -3.60
CA GLY A 364 21.63 -12.53 -4.35
C GLY A 364 22.01 -13.57 -5.38
N ALA A 365 23.05 -13.29 -6.17
CA ALA A 365 23.54 -14.21 -7.19
C ALA A 365 24.06 -15.55 -6.62
N GLU A 366 24.57 -15.52 -5.38
CA GLU A 366 25.07 -16.70 -4.65
C GLU A 366 23.96 -17.50 -3.96
N GLY A 367 22.71 -17.02 -4.01
CA GLY A 367 21.54 -17.65 -3.42
C GLY A 367 20.78 -16.75 -2.46
N ARG A 368 19.80 -17.37 -1.79
CA ARG A 368 18.92 -16.71 -0.83
C ARG A 368 19.49 -16.79 0.58
N ILE A 369 19.49 -15.65 1.26
CA ILE A 369 19.87 -15.53 2.66
C ILE A 369 18.63 -15.06 3.43
N MET A 370 18.15 -15.88 4.35
CA MET A 370 16.98 -15.61 5.16
C MET A 370 17.33 -15.81 6.64
N PRO A 371 17.59 -14.72 7.37
CA PRO A 371 17.75 -14.78 8.82
C PRO A 371 16.56 -15.43 9.51
N THR A 372 16.85 -16.20 10.55
CA THR A 372 15.80 -16.73 11.42
C THR A 372 15.27 -15.61 12.33
N ARG A 373 14.12 -15.84 12.97
CA ARG A 373 13.56 -14.92 13.96
C ARG A 373 14.57 -14.64 15.10
N GLU A 374 15.24 -15.68 15.57
CA GLU A 374 16.16 -15.65 16.71
C GLU A 374 17.38 -14.74 16.44
N ALA A 375 17.75 -14.57 15.16
CA ALA A 375 18.83 -13.68 14.76
C ALA A 375 18.59 -12.20 15.16
N PHE A 376 17.33 -11.81 15.40
CA PHE A 376 16.96 -10.46 15.83
C PHE A 376 16.57 -10.37 17.32
N GLU A 377 16.62 -11.48 18.06
CA GLU A 377 16.07 -11.58 19.43
C GLU A 377 16.72 -10.60 20.42
N SER A 378 18.00 -10.26 20.21
CA SER A 378 18.71 -9.30 21.06
C SER A 378 18.06 -7.91 21.08
N GLU A 379 17.44 -7.49 19.97
CA GLU A 379 16.75 -6.20 19.85
C GLU A 379 15.22 -6.32 19.80
N PHE A 380 14.71 -7.51 19.47
CA PHE A 380 13.29 -7.83 19.33
C PHE A 380 12.95 -9.07 20.16
N PRO A 381 12.87 -8.92 21.49
CA PRO A 381 12.77 -10.06 22.40
C PRO A 381 11.36 -10.67 22.39
N GLN A 382 11.27 -11.97 22.68
CA GLN A 382 10.04 -12.77 22.56
C GLN A 382 8.86 -12.22 23.36
N GLU A 383 9.11 -11.58 24.52
CA GLU A 383 8.04 -11.06 25.39
C GLU A 383 7.26 -9.92 24.73
N LEU A 384 7.81 -9.31 23.67
CA LEU A 384 7.19 -8.22 22.92
C LEU A 384 6.58 -8.66 21.59
N LYS A 385 6.53 -9.97 21.29
CA LYS A 385 5.97 -10.51 20.05
C LYS A 385 4.58 -9.99 19.71
N ASN A 386 3.72 -9.86 20.72
CA ASN A 386 2.35 -9.37 20.55
C ASN A 386 2.25 -7.89 20.15
N HIS A 387 3.36 -7.14 20.13
CA HIS A 387 3.38 -5.73 19.76
C HIS A 387 3.41 -5.52 18.24
N ALA A 388 3.69 -6.58 17.46
CA ALA A 388 3.76 -6.55 16.00
C ALA A 388 4.72 -5.44 15.52
N ALA A 389 6.03 -5.65 15.71
CA ALA A 389 7.05 -4.61 15.53
C ALA A 389 7.19 -4.08 14.09
N TYR A 390 6.80 -4.87 13.10
CA TYR A 390 6.88 -4.55 11.66
C TYR A 390 8.32 -4.35 11.18
N LEU A 391 9.26 -5.17 11.64
CA LEU A 391 10.63 -5.13 11.12
C LEU A 391 10.65 -5.39 9.61
N GLY A 392 11.40 -4.58 8.87
CA GLY A 392 11.42 -4.61 7.41
C GLY A 392 10.31 -3.78 6.76
N TYR A 393 9.64 -2.90 7.52
CA TYR A 393 8.72 -1.91 6.95
C TYR A 393 9.43 -1.00 5.95
N THR A 394 10.67 -0.63 6.27
CA THR A 394 11.61 0.00 5.35
C THR A 394 12.92 -0.77 5.41
N VAL A 395 13.60 -0.89 4.27
CA VAL A 395 14.93 -1.48 4.16
C VAL A 395 15.81 -0.58 3.33
N SER A 396 17.09 -0.48 3.70
CA SER A 396 18.10 0.30 3.00
C SER A 396 19.50 -0.26 3.29
N SER A 397 20.54 0.40 2.80
CA SER A 397 21.92 0.11 3.18
C SER A 397 22.74 1.39 3.26
N VAL A 398 23.76 1.38 4.10
CA VAL A 398 24.74 2.46 4.24
C VAL A 398 26.14 1.89 4.16
N ILE A 399 27.09 2.71 3.70
CA ILE A 399 28.52 2.41 3.73
C ILE A 399 29.14 3.24 4.85
N VAL A 400 29.91 2.61 5.74
CA VAL A 400 30.60 3.30 6.84
C VAL A 400 32.09 3.42 6.57
N GLY A 401 32.82 4.15 7.43
CA GLY A 401 34.17 4.67 7.14
C GLY A 401 35.27 3.64 6.82
N ASP A 402 35.05 2.36 7.07
CA ASP A 402 35.95 1.27 6.70
C ASP A 402 35.44 0.45 5.50
N TRP A 403 34.57 1.05 4.68
CA TRP A 403 33.98 0.48 3.46
C TRP A 403 33.08 -0.74 3.71
N ARG A 404 32.70 -0.98 4.96
CA ARG A 404 31.71 -2.00 5.27
C ARG A 404 30.31 -1.50 4.94
N ARG A 405 29.48 -2.44 4.50
CA ARG A 405 28.07 -2.24 4.25
C ARG A 405 27.26 -2.67 5.47
N LEU A 406 26.51 -1.74 6.03
CA LEU A 406 25.48 -2.05 7.02
C LEU A 406 24.12 -2.00 6.33
N TYR A 407 23.33 -3.05 6.52
CA TYR A 407 21.92 -3.05 6.14
C TYR A 407 21.12 -2.31 7.19
N VAL A 408 20.08 -1.60 6.75
CA VAL A 408 19.22 -0.84 7.63
C VAL A 408 17.80 -1.38 7.52
N ALA A 409 17.16 -1.63 8.64
CA ALA A 409 15.76 -2.06 8.68
C ALA A 409 14.97 -1.28 9.74
N GLY A 410 13.83 -0.73 9.33
CA GLY A 410 12.91 -0.03 10.22
C GLY A 410 11.79 -0.92 10.73
N ALA A 411 11.40 -0.69 11.98
CA ALA A 411 10.34 -1.36 12.72
C ALA A 411 9.46 -0.31 13.42
N PRO A 412 8.61 0.42 12.67
CA PRO A 412 7.94 1.62 13.17
C PRO A 412 6.89 1.37 14.26
N ARG A 413 6.50 0.11 14.48
CA ARG A 413 5.55 -0.28 15.54
C ARG A 413 6.21 -0.86 16.78
N PHE A 414 7.53 -1.04 16.79
CA PHE A 414 8.24 -1.58 17.95
C PHE A 414 7.96 -0.74 19.21
N LYS A 415 7.46 -1.38 20.28
CA LYS A 415 6.99 -0.73 21.53
C LYS A 415 6.04 0.45 21.29
N HIS A 416 5.34 0.45 20.16
CA HIS A 416 4.53 1.55 19.65
C HIS A 416 5.27 2.89 19.48
N LYS A 417 6.60 2.92 19.59
CA LYS A 417 7.42 4.13 19.41
C LYS A 417 8.20 4.10 18.10
N GLY A 418 8.55 2.91 17.63
CA GLY A 418 9.40 2.70 16.47
C GLY A 418 10.86 2.46 16.83
N LYS A 419 11.56 1.74 15.96
CA LYS A 419 12.99 1.42 16.05
C LYS A 419 13.58 1.31 14.64
N VAL A 420 14.86 1.61 14.48
CA VAL A 420 15.66 1.30 13.29
C VAL A 420 16.90 0.54 13.75
N ILE A 421 17.25 -0.54 13.07
CA ILE A 421 18.49 -1.29 13.31
C ILE A 421 19.43 -1.18 12.11
N LEU A 422 20.72 -1.11 12.40
CA LEU A 422 21.81 -1.24 11.45
C LEU A 422 22.54 -2.54 11.76
N PHE A 423 22.72 -3.40 10.75
CA PHE A 423 23.25 -4.73 10.96
C PHE A 423 24.07 -5.24 9.78
N GLU A 424 25.00 -6.13 10.08
CA GLU A 424 25.69 -6.96 9.10
C GLU A 424 24.91 -8.26 8.92
N LEU A 425 24.87 -8.73 7.67
CA LEU A 425 24.22 -10.00 7.31
C LEU A 425 25.28 -10.92 6.71
N SER A 426 25.53 -12.05 7.38
CA SER A 426 26.43 -13.08 6.88
C SER A 426 25.75 -13.95 5.82
N ASN A 427 26.55 -14.66 5.02
CA ASN A 427 26.04 -15.61 4.02
C ASN A 427 25.28 -16.80 4.64
N ASN A 428 25.48 -17.09 5.92
CA ASN A 428 24.78 -18.16 6.63
C ASN A 428 23.44 -17.70 7.24
N GLY A 429 23.10 -16.41 7.13
CA GLY A 429 21.91 -15.83 7.74
C GLY A 429 22.10 -15.30 9.17
N ASP A 430 23.32 -15.39 9.72
CA ASP A 430 23.65 -14.76 11.01
C ASP A 430 23.60 -13.23 10.88
N VAL A 431 22.99 -12.58 11.86
CA VAL A 431 22.82 -11.12 11.93
C VAL A 431 23.66 -10.58 13.07
N ASN A 432 24.50 -9.59 12.78
CA ASN A 432 25.24 -8.83 13.79
C ASN A 432 24.73 -7.39 13.82
N ILE A 433 24.03 -7.01 14.89
CA ILE A 433 23.45 -5.67 15.02
C ILE A 433 24.53 -4.70 15.49
N ALA A 434 25.00 -3.85 14.58
CA ALA A 434 25.99 -2.82 14.86
C ALA A 434 25.39 -1.67 15.69
N GLN A 435 24.14 -1.27 15.39
CA GLN A 435 23.49 -0.18 16.09
C GLN A 435 21.96 -0.30 16.10
N ALA A 436 21.33 0.15 17.19
CA ALA A 436 19.88 0.28 17.30
C ALA A 436 19.48 1.71 17.68
N LEU A 437 18.64 2.33 16.86
CA LEU A 437 18.08 3.67 17.04
C LEU A 437 16.63 3.56 17.48
N ASN A 438 16.28 4.18 18.61
CA ASN A 438 14.95 4.05 19.21
C ASN A 438 14.13 5.35 19.06
N GLY A 439 12.87 5.20 18.68
CA GLY A 439 11.91 6.31 18.63
C GLY A 439 11.53 6.81 20.03
N GLU A 440 11.32 8.11 20.16
CA GLU A 440 11.06 8.77 21.45
C GLU A 440 9.57 8.74 21.83
N GLN A 441 8.70 9.02 20.85
CA GLN A 441 7.27 9.27 21.05
C GLN A 441 6.42 8.10 20.54
N ILE A 442 5.42 7.71 21.35
CA ILE A 442 4.44 6.70 20.99
C ILE A 442 3.58 7.15 19.80
N GLY A 443 3.29 6.25 18.87
CA GLY A 443 2.51 6.52 17.67
C GLY A 443 3.23 7.35 16.62
N SER A 444 4.49 7.77 16.85
CA SER A 444 5.21 8.64 15.91
C SER A 444 5.62 7.96 14.60
N TYR A 445 5.56 6.62 14.59
CA TYR A 445 5.90 5.78 13.43
C TYR A 445 7.37 5.97 12.99
N TYR A 446 8.26 6.15 13.97
CA TYR A 446 9.69 6.35 13.79
C TYR A 446 10.33 5.13 13.09
N GLY A 447 11.07 5.37 12.01
CA GLY A 447 11.66 4.29 11.20
C GLY A 447 10.71 3.74 10.13
N SER A 448 9.71 4.51 9.73
CA SER A 448 8.85 4.17 8.59
C SER A 448 9.44 4.54 7.25
N GLU A 449 10.35 5.51 7.24
CA GLU A 449 11.15 5.91 6.09
C GLU A 449 12.58 6.19 6.57
N VAL A 450 13.56 5.71 5.82
CA VAL A 450 14.99 5.85 6.12
C VAL A 450 15.74 6.22 4.84
N CYS A 451 16.68 7.14 4.92
CA CYS A 451 17.49 7.57 3.78
C CYS A 451 18.93 7.80 4.22
N GLY A 452 19.87 7.08 3.61
CA GLY A 452 21.31 7.32 3.74
C GLY A 452 21.77 8.32 2.69
N LEU A 453 22.58 9.30 3.09
CA LEU A 453 23.17 10.31 2.22
C LEU A 453 24.69 10.32 2.38
N ASP A 454 25.37 10.12 1.26
CA ASP A 454 26.77 10.46 1.03
C ASP A 454 26.77 11.90 0.50
N VAL A 455 27.14 12.87 1.35
CA VAL A 455 26.92 14.30 1.09
C VAL A 455 28.07 14.85 0.25
N ASP A 456 29.30 14.45 0.52
CA ASP A 456 30.48 14.90 -0.24
C ASP A 456 30.90 13.97 -1.38
N GLN A 457 30.12 12.91 -1.62
CA GLN A 457 30.25 11.95 -2.73
C GLN A 457 31.56 11.15 -2.67
N ASP A 458 32.05 10.85 -1.47
CA ASP A 458 33.28 10.09 -1.26
C ASP A 458 33.07 8.55 -1.26
N GLY A 459 31.81 8.11 -1.31
CA GLY A 459 31.38 6.71 -1.26
C GLY A 459 30.99 6.21 0.13
N ILE A 460 31.18 7.02 1.18
CA ILE A 460 30.80 6.73 2.56
C ILE A 460 29.52 7.51 2.89
N THR A 461 28.62 6.88 3.63
CA THR A 461 27.38 7.53 4.07
C THR A 461 27.64 8.43 5.27
N ASP A 462 27.64 9.75 5.03
CA ASP A 462 27.80 10.76 6.07
C ASP A 462 26.60 10.91 7.00
N VAL A 463 25.39 10.84 6.44
CA VAL A 463 24.15 11.17 7.13
C VAL A 463 23.12 10.07 6.94
N LEU A 464 22.58 9.59 8.05
CA LEU A 464 21.40 8.71 8.08
C LEU A 464 20.19 9.50 8.59
N LEU A 465 19.15 9.56 7.77
CA LEU A 465 17.88 10.18 8.13
C LEU A 465 16.87 9.11 8.51
N VAL A 466 16.15 9.36 9.61
CA VAL A 466 15.05 8.49 10.06
C VAL A 466 13.79 9.30 10.27
N ALA A 467 12.73 9.00 9.53
CA ALA A 467 11.49 9.73 9.63
C ALA A 467 10.53 9.16 10.68
N ALA A 468 9.75 10.06 11.26
CA ALA A 468 8.62 9.81 12.15
C ALA A 468 7.43 10.68 11.69
N PRO A 469 6.77 10.33 10.57
CA PRO A 469 5.77 11.18 9.94
C PRO A 469 4.52 11.39 10.82
N MET A 470 4.23 10.47 11.75
CA MET A 470 3.10 10.61 12.68
C MET A 470 3.50 11.28 14.00
N TYR A 471 4.70 11.88 14.08
CA TYR A 471 5.12 12.61 15.26
C TYR A 471 4.15 13.76 15.58
N LEU A 472 3.63 13.76 16.81
CA LEU A 472 2.72 14.77 17.34
C LEU A 472 3.53 15.99 17.81
N GLY A 473 3.31 17.10 17.12
CA GLY A 473 3.86 18.41 17.45
C GLY A 473 3.04 19.17 18.50
N PRO A 474 3.34 20.47 18.72
CA PRO A 474 2.54 21.33 19.58
C PRO A 474 1.06 21.32 19.18
N GLY A 475 0.15 21.20 20.16
CA GLY A 475 -1.30 21.16 19.90
C GLY A 475 -1.86 19.79 19.49
N ASN A 476 -1.10 18.70 19.70
CA ASN A 476 -1.50 17.32 19.39
C ASN A 476 -1.88 17.09 17.91
N LYS A 477 -1.17 17.76 17.00
CA LYS A 477 -1.32 17.62 15.55
C LYS A 477 -0.19 16.78 14.97
N GLU A 478 -0.47 15.99 13.93
CA GLU A 478 0.50 15.12 13.24
C GLU A 478 1.47 15.95 12.39
N ALA A 479 2.37 16.69 13.05
CA ALA A 479 3.32 17.55 12.37
C ALA A 479 4.34 16.74 11.55
N GLY A 480 4.75 15.58 12.05
CA GLY A 480 5.85 14.80 11.52
C GLY A 480 7.22 15.38 11.87
N ARG A 481 8.26 14.55 11.78
CA ARG A 481 9.64 14.89 12.12
C ARG A 481 10.60 13.97 11.39
N VAL A 482 11.75 14.51 10.96
CA VAL A 482 12.87 13.70 10.44
C VAL A 482 14.06 13.88 11.37
N TYR A 483 14.62 12.79 11.86
CA TYR A 483 15.79 12.76 12.72
C TYR A 483 17.04 12.63 11.87
N ILE A 484 18.06 13.44 12.19
CA ILE A 484 19.35 13.42 11.50
C ILE A 484 20.34 12.70 12.39
N TYR A 485 21.04 11.71 11.83
CA TYR A 485 22.20 11.11 12.47
C TYR A 485 23.40 11.27 11.56
N SER A 486 24.50 11.80 12.09
CA SER A 486 25.75 11.96 11.37
C SER A 486 26.73 10.86 11.78
N LEU A 487 27.47 10.35 10.81
CA LEU A 487 28.52 9.37 11.05
C LEU A 487 29.61 9.99 11.93
N SER A 488 29.93 9.33 13.04
CA SER A 488 30.96 9.78 13.98
C SER A 488 31.84 8.60 14.40
N GLY A 489 33.12 8.65 14.04
CA GLY A 489 34.05 7.53 14.22
C GLY A 489 33.86 6.45 13.16
N GLU A 490 34.17 5.18 13.50
CA GLU A 490 34.23 4.09 12.51
C GLU A 490 32.88 3.42 12.19
N GLU A 491 31.87 3.48 13.09
CA GLU A 491 30.61 2.70 12.92
C GLU A 491 29.32 3.35 13.43
N VAL A 492 29.39 4.45 14.19
CA VAL A 492 28.23 4.91 14.98
C VAL A 492 27.65 6.20 14.40
N PHE A 493 26.37 6.13 14.03
CA PHE A 493 25.56 7.28 13.67
C PHE A 493 25.07 7.99 14.94
N VAL A 494 25.50 9.23 15.15
CA VAL A 494 25.16 10.03 16.34
C VAL A 494 24.12 11.08 15.99
N SER A 495 23.13 11.26 16.87
CA SER A 495 22.06 12.23 16.66
C SER A 495 22.62 13.64 16.47
N ASN A 496 22.27 14.26 15.35
CA ASN A 496 22.67 15.60 14.93
C ASN A 496 21.44 16.51 14.71
N GLY A 497 20.40 16.33 15.51
CA GLY A 497 19.20 17.16 15.48
C GLY A 497 18.10 16.61 14.57
N THR A 498 17.18 17.50 14.18
CA THR A 498 15.92 17.13 13.55
C THR A 498 15.45 18.19 12.55
N LEU A 499 14.86 17.74 11.45
CA LEU A 499 14.12 18.59 10.51
C LEU A 499 12.62 18.59 10.85
N LYS A 500 11.98 19.72 10.60
CA LYS A 500 10.54 19.94 10.83
C LYS A 500 9.95 20.81 9.71
N ALA A 501 8.64 20.64 9.48
CA ALA A 501 7.84 21.55 8.66
C ALA A 501 7.73 22.95 9.29
N GLU A 502 7.17 23.90 8.54
CA GLU A 502 6.88 25.25 9.04
C GLU A 502 5.98 25.21 10.29
N ASP A 503 6.19 26.14 11.23
CA ASP A 503 5.49 26.14 12.54
C ASP A 503 3.96 26.33 12.42
N ARG A 504 3.46 26.79 11.27
CA ARG A 504 2.03 26.94 10.97
C ARG A 504 1.37 25.68 10.43
N SER A 505 2.17 24.68 10.05
CA SER A 505 1.72 23.49 9.35
C SER A 505 1.12 22.50 10.34
N GLN A 506 -0.18 22.23 10.17
CA GLN A 506 -0.92 21.27 10.99
C GLN A 506 -1.10 19.98 10.21
N ASP A 507 -0.98 18.85 10.92
CA ASP A 507 -1.25 17.52 10.37
C ASP A 507 -0.47 17.21 9.09
N ALA A 508 0.72 17.79 8.90
CA ALA A 508 1.48 17.77 7.66
C ALA A 508 2.06 16.40 7.27
N ARG A 509 2.25 15.50 8.25
CA ARG A 509 3.03 14.27 8.11
C ARG A 509 4.39 14.48 7.43
N PHE A 510 5.12 15.49 7.91
CA PHE A 510 6.47 15.78 7.42
C PHE A 510 7.41 14.59 7.60
N GLY A 511 8.14 14.22 6.54
CA GLY A 511 8.97 13.02 6.53
C GLY A 511 8.24 11.78 6.01
N TYR A 512 7.09 11.93 5.37
CA TYR A 512 6.36 10.79 4.79
C TYR A 512 7.14 10.10 3.67
N ALA A 513 7.89 10.88 2.89
CA ALA A 513 8.80 10.39 1.85
C ALA A 513 10.13 11.15 1.94
N LEU A 514 11.24 10.45 1.74
CA LEU A 514 12.58 11.02 1.67
C LEU A 514 13.21 10.66 0.32
N ALA A 515 13.96 11.58 -0.27
CA ALA A 515 14.76 11.27 -1.44
C ALA A 515 16.10 12.02 -1.39
N SER A 516 17.19 11.28 -1.60
CA SER A 516 18.49 11.85 -1.91
C SER A 516 18.48 12.36 -3.35
N ALA A 517 18.97 13.58 -3.54
CA ALA A 517 19.14 14.22 -4.84
C ALA A 517 20.63 14.55 -5.03
N PRO A 518 21.31 14.03 -6.07
CA PRO A 518 22.78 14.09 -6.17
C PRO A 518 23.40 15.47 -6.02
N ASP A 519 22.85 16.51 -6.65
CA ASP A 519 23.31 17.90 -6.54
C ASP A 519 22.30 18.79 -7.29
N LEU A 520 21.32 19.39 -6.61
CA LEU A 520 20.27 20.20 -7.27
C LEU A 520 20.76 21.62 -7.57
N ASN A 521 21.72 22.14 -6.81
CA ASN A 521 22.24 23.51 -6.94
C ASN A 521 23.63 23.58 -7.60
N HIS A 522 24.18 22.45 -8.03
CA HIS A 522 25.49 22.32 -8.66
C HIS A 522 26.66 22.81 -7.79
N ASP A 523 26.56 22.63 -6.47
CA ASP A 523 27.60 23.02 -5.52
C ASP A 523 28.57 21.88 -5.15
N GLY A 524 28.32 20.69 -5.70
CA GLY A 524 29.11 19.48 -5.48
C GLY A 524 28.67 18.65 -4.28
N TYR A 525 27.58 19.02 -3.59
CA TYR A 525 27.07 18.28 -2.44
C TYR A 525 25.69 17.66 -2.70
N THR A 526 25.46 16.49 -2.10
CA THR A 526 24.17 15.81 -2.18
C THR A 526 23.11 16.52 -1.35
N ASP A 527 21.95 16.70 -1.96
CA ASP A 527 20.78 17.36 -1.42
C ASP A 527 19.73 16.36 -0.93
N LEU A 528 18.79 16.89 -0.13
CA LEU A 528 17.69 16.13 0.44
C LEU A 528 16.34 16.75 0.09
N LEU A 529 15.41 15.88 -0.29
CA LEU A 529 14.01 16.21 -0.47
C LEU A 529 13.16 15.52 0.60
N VAL A 530 12.23 16.27 1.18
CA VAL A 530 11.30 15.76 2.21
C VAL A 530 9.86 16.06 1.84
N GLY A 531 9.03 15.02 1.81
CA GLY A 531 7.60 15.10 1.54
C GLY A 531 6.75 15.35 2.78
N ALA A 532 5.72 16.19 2.64
CA ALA A 532 4.69 16.50 3.63
C ALA A 532 3.29 16.50 2.98
N PRO A 533 2.77 15.31 2.60
CA PRO A 533 1.59 15.21 1.74
C PRO A 533 0.29 15.72 2.36
N LEU A 534 0.20 15.79 3.69
CA LEU A 534 -1.02 16.24 4.35
C LEU A 534 -1.03 17.75 4.65
N GLU A 535 0.08 18.43 4.37
CA GLU A 535 0.21 19.86 4.60
C GLU A 535 -0.77 20.69 3.75
N ASP A 536 -1.04 21.93 4.17
CA ASP A 536 -1.94 22.87 3.49
C ASP A 536 -3.37 22.34 3.29
N GLY A 537 -3.86 21.52 4.23
CA GLY A 537 -5.20 20.94 4.15
C GLY A 537 -5.28 19.82 3.11
N HIS A 538 -4.33 18.89 3.14
CA HIS A 538 -4.19 17.76 2.22
C HIS A 538 -3.78 18.12 0.78
N ASN A 539 -3.45 19.39 0.47
CA ASN A 539 -2.85 19.73 -0.82
C ASN A 539 -1.43 19.17 -0.95
N GLY A 540 -0.70 19.12 0.17
CA GLY A 540 0.65 18.58 0.27
C GLY A 540 1.74 19.56 -0.14
N ALA A 541 2.95 19.32 0.36
CA ALA A 541 4.14 20.10 0.07
C ALA A 541 5.40 19.23 0.02
N ILE A 542 6.45 19.77 -0.58
CA ILE A 542 7.81 19.23 -0.48
C ILE A 542 8.78 20.31 0.00
N TYR A 543 9.85 19.87 0.65
CA TYR A 543 10.92 20.70 1.17
C TYR A 543 12.25 20.28 0.59
N VAL A 544 13.07 21.25 0.19
CA VAL A 544 14.41 21.07 -0.35
C VAL A 544 15.43 21.53 0.68
N TYR A 545 16.35 20.65 1.04
CA TYR A 545 17.45 20.91 1.98
C TYR A 545 18.77 20.68 1.26
N HIS A 546 19.73 21.58 1.46
CA HIS A 546 21.03 21.47 0.82
C HIS A 546 22.09 20.78 1.66
N GLY A 547 22.97 20.07 0.96
CA GLY A 547 24.22 19.56 1.52
C GLY A 547 25.24 20.67 1.79
N GLN A 548 26.16 20.42 2.72
CA GLN A 548 27.34 21.25 2.95
C GLN A 548 28.43 20.45 3.67
N GLY A 549 29.52 20.14 2.95
CA GLY A 549 30.56 19.25 3.47
C GLY A 549 29.97 17.85 3.69
N ILE A 550 30.08 17.33 4.91
CA ILE A 550 29.51 16.03 5.32
C ILE A 550 28.16 16.16 6.06
N HIS A 551 27.47 17.29 5.94
CA HIS A 551 26.25 17.58 6.71
C HIS A 551 25.13 18.13 5.82
N ILE A 552 23.88 17.97 6.27
CA ILE A 552 22.72 18.65 5.68
C ILE A 552 22.44 19.95 6.43
N ILE A 553 22.15 21.03 5.72
CA ILE A 553 21.73 22.31 6.30
C ILE A 553 20.31 22.15 6.86
N HIS A 554 20.11 22.40 8.16
CA HIS A 554 18.83 22.13 8.83
C HIS A 554 17.66 23.03 8.41
N ASN A 555 17.94 24.16 7.76
CA ASN A 555 16.91 25.06 7.24
C ASN A 555 16.64 24.71 5.77
N TYR A 556 15.38 24.43 5.44
CA TYR A 556 15.00 24.24 4.05
C TYR A 556 15.26 25.52 3.26
N LYS A 557 15.65 25.32 2.01
CA LYS A 557 15.97 26.40 1.08
C LYS A 557 14.80 26.75 0.18
N GLN A 558 14.01 25.75 -0.18
CA GLN A 558 12.79 25.91 -0.95
C GLN A 558 11.69 25.01 -0.40
N ARG A 559 10.48 25.56 -0.33
CA ARG A 559 9.24 24.81 -0.08
C ARG A 559 8.34 24.96 -1.29
N ILE A 560 7.84 23.84 -1.81
CA ILE A 560 6.95 23.82 -2.97
C ILE A 560 5.61 23.25 -2.52
N ALA A 561 4.58 24.11 -2.53
CA ALA A 561 3.21 23.70 -2.20
C ALA A 561 2.52 23.09 -3.43
N GLY A 562 1.82 21.97 -3.28
CA GLY A 562 1.05 21.36 -4.36
C GLY A 562 0.03 22.33 -4.97
N SER A 563 -0.61 23.14 -4.12
CA SER A 563 -1.56 24.19 -4.53
C SER A 563 -0.97 25.28 -5.43
N SER A 564 0.35 25.51 -5.35
CA SER A 564 1.05 26.46 -6.23
C SER A 564 1.25 25.94 -7.66
N LEU A 565 1.24 24.60 -7.83
CA LEU A 565 1.38 23.93 -9.12
C LEU A 565 0.01 23.70 -9.77
N SER A 566 -0.93 23.18 -8.99
CA SER A 566 -2.33 23.05 -9.40
C SER A 566 -3.25 23.00 -8.17
N PRO A 567 -4.39 23.72 -8.18
CA PRO A 567 -5.33 23.71 -7.06
C PRO A 567 -6.01 22.34 -6.85
N SER A 568 -5.98 21.46 -7.85
CA SER A 568 -6.59 20.13 -7.80
C SER A 568 -5.69 19.03 -7.21
N LEU A 569 -4.43 19.36 -6.89
CA LEU A 569 -3.49 18.40 -6.32
C LEU A 569 -3.80 18.18 -4.85
N GLN A 570 -3.88 16.90 -4.48
CA GLN A 570 -3.93 16.44 -3.11
C GLN A 570 -2.75 15.49 -2.85
N TYR A 571 -2.34 15.37 -1.60
CA TYR A 571 -1.26 14.47 -1.18
C TYR A 571 0.05 14.66 -1.95
N PHE A 572 0.33 15.89 -2.43
CA PHE A 572 1.56 16.21 -3.14
C PHE A 572 2.77 16.02 -2.22
N GLY A 573 3.75 15.22 -2.66
CA GLY A 573 4.91 14.85 -1.85
C GLY A 573 4.74 13.51 -1.12
N ARG A 574 3.78 12.68 -1.51
CA ARG A 574 3.62 11.32 -0.94
C ARG A 574 4.69 10.33 -1.39
N SER A 575 5.32 10.58 -2.54
CA SER A 575 6.51 9.88 -3.02
C SER A 575 7.36 10.85 -3.83
N VAL A 576 8.68 10.66 -3.79
CA VAL A 576 9.64 11.62 -4.36
C VAL A 576 10.81 10.85 -4.98
N SER A 577 11.27 11.27 -6.15
CA SER A 577 12.46 10.72 -6.82
C SER A 577 13.18 11.83 -7.59
N ALA A 578 14.49 11.96 -7.39
CA ALA A 578 15.34 12.99 -8.03
C ALA A 578 16.75 12.45 -8.28
N ARG A 579 16.93 11.72 -9.39
CA ARG A 579 18.16 11.02 -9.77
C ARG A 579 18.59 11.27 -11.21
N LEU A 580 17.65 11.65 -12.09
CA LEU A 580 17.90 11.78 -13.52
C LEU A 580 17.44 13.14 -14.04
N ASP A 581 18.20 13.67 -15.00
CA ASP A 581 17.77 14.72 -15.94
C ASP A 581 16.86 14.08 -16.99
N LEU A 582 15.54 14.17 -16.86
CA LEU A 582 14.57 13.50 -17.74
C LEU A 582 14.37 14.22 -19.07
N ASP A 583 14.59 15.54 -19.14
CA ASP A 583 14.34 16.32 -20.35
C ASP A 583 15.58 16.70 -21.16
N GLY A 584 16.75 16.33 -20.66
CA GLY A 584 18.03 16.40 -21.37
C GLY A 584 18.63 17.80 -21.38
N ASP A 585 18.21 18.68 -20.47
CA ASP A 585 18.71 20.06 -20.37
C ASP A 585 20.01 20.18 -19.55
N GLY A 586 20.47 19.07 -18.97
CA GLY A 586 21.68 18.99 -18.15
C GLY A 586 21.46 19.30 -16.67
N LEU A 587 20.21 19.54 -16.24
CA LEU A 587 19.82 19.76 -14.85
C LEU A 587 19.04 18.56 -14.32
N LEU A 588 19.13 18.33 -13.01
CA LEU A 588 18.41 17.23 -12.37
C LEU A 588 16.90 17.51 -12.33
N ASP A 589 16.09 16.56 -12.79
CA ASP A 589 14.64 16.65 -12.72
C ASP A 589 14.08 16.03 -11.44
N LEU A 590 12.94 16.57 -10.99
CA LEU A 590 12.21 16.09 -9.83
C LEU A 590 10.89 15.41 -10.23
N ALA A 591 10.73 14.15 -9.83
CA ALA A 591 9.46 13.43 -9.90
C ALA A 591 8.77 13.40 -8.52
N VAL A 592 7.50 13.81 -8.46
CA VAL A 592 6.71 13.84 -7.21
C VAL A 592 5.36 13.18 -7.41
N GLY A 593 5.04 12.23 -6.54
CA GLY A 593 3.73 11.61 -6.45
C GLY A 593 2.71 12.50 -5.75
N ALA A 594 1.48 12.46 -6.27
CA ALA A 594 0.31 13.12 -5.71
C ALA A 594 -0.95 12.30 -6.06
N GLN A 595 -2.08 12.66 -5.48
CA GLN A 595 -3.40 12.24 -5.93
C GLN A 595 -4.04 13.41 -6.68
N GLY A 596 -4.48 13.17 -7.91
CA GLY A 596 -5.37 14.11 -8.58
C GLY A 596 -6.76 14.00 -7.97
N SER A 597 -7.38 15.11 -7.56
CA SER A 597 -8.82 15.08 -7.31
C SER A 597 -9.54 14.90 -8.64
N ALA A 598 -10.40 13.90 -8.77
CA ALA A 598 -11.40 13.90 -9.82
C ALA A 598 -12.34 15.09 -9.59
N ASP A 599 -12.14 16.17 -10.35
CA ASP A 599 -13.31 16.90 -10.81
C ASP A 599 -14.10 15.87 -11.64
N THR A 600 -15.30 15.59 -11.19
CA THR A 600 -16.26 14.62 -11.72
C THR A 600 -16.10 14.39 -13.22
N ALA A 601 -15.91 13.11 -13.58
CA ALA A 601 -15.88 12.54 -14.93
C ALA A 601 -16.07 13.59 -16.05
N ASP A 602 -14.95 14.05 -16.57
CA ASP A 602 -14.92 15.10 -17.57
C ASP A 602 -15.32 14.56 -18.96
N TYR A 603 -16.62 14.28 -19.12
CA TYR A 603 -17.25 14.05 -20.42
C TYR A 603 -17.43 15.36 -21.22
N ILE A 604 -16.83 16.47 -20.75
CA ILE A 604 -16.97 17.81 -21.33
C ILE A 604 -15.68 18.20 -22.08
N ARG A 605 -14.52 17.64 -21.71
CA ARG A 605 -13.23 17.90 -22.36
C ARG A 605 -13.14 17.20 -23.71
N PRO A 606 -12.76 17.93 -24.77
CA PRO A 606 -12.58 17.32 -26.07
C PRO A 606 -11.38 16.37 -26.09
N ILE A 607 -11.51 15.25 -26.78
CA ILE A 607 -10.38 14.35 -27.06
C ILE A 607 -9.37 15.09 -27.93
N SER A 608 -8.18 15.34 -27.40
CA SER A 608 -7.12 16.01 -28.16
C SER A 608 -6.12 15.03 -28.75
N PHE A 609 -6.04 14.99 -30.07
CA PHE A 609 -5.00 14.31 -30.85
C PHE A 609 -3.82 15.25 -31.03
N SER A 610 -2.61 14.78 -30.73
CA SER A 610 -1.36 15.51 -30.96
C SER A 610 -0.48 14.70 -31.89
N LEU A 611 -0.18 15.25 -33.07
CA LEU A 611 0.70 14.64 -34.06
C LEU A 611 2.02 15.42 -34.07
N ARG A 612 3.11 14.73 -33.72
CA ARG A 612 4.46 15.30 -33.78
C ARG A 612 5.25 14.60 -34.88
N PHE A 613 5.95 15.37 -35.70
CA PHE A 613 6.84 14.85 -36.74
C PHE A 613 8.25 15.42 -36.58
N LYS A 614 9.24 14.60 -36.92
CA LYS A 614 10.67 14.93 -36.93
C LYS A 614 11.27 14.40 -38.24
N ILE A 615 12.24 15.14 -38.81
CA ILE A 615 13.04 14.64 -39.93
C ILE A 615 14.09 13.66 -39.41
N ASN A 616 14.22 12.52 -40.09
CA ASN A 616 15.00 11.37 -39.63
C ASN A 616 16.52 11.52 -39.84
N ASP A 617 16.97 12.46 -40.69
CA ASP A 617 18.38 12.66 -41.01
C ASP A 617 18.75 14.15 -40.92
N THR A 618 19.55 14.51 -39.92
CA THR A 618 19.92 15.89 -39.59
C THR A 618 21.31 16.28 -40.07
N GLU A 619 22.11 15.37 -40.64
CA GLU A 619 23.49 15.67 -41.02
C GLU A 619 23.66 15.96 -42.51
N SER A 620 22.75 15.49 -43.39
CA SER A 620 22.81 15.84 -44.83
C SER A 620 21.46 16.00 -45.55
N GLY A 621 20.37 16.12 -44.80
CA GLY A 621 19.00 16.24 -45.33
C GLY A 621 18.44 17.68 -45.41
N PRO A 622 17.29 17.87 -46.09
CA PRO A 622 16.55 19.12 -46.03
C PRO A 622 16.08 19.43 -44.60
N VAL A 623 16.18 20.69 -44.19
CA VAL A 623 15.84 21.16 -42.83
C VAL A 623 14.42 21.73 -42.82
N LEU A 624 13.67 21.46 -41.74
CA LEU A 624 12.36 22.08 -41.49
C LEU A 624 12.54 23.58 -41.22
N ASP A 625 11.70 24.39 -41.86
CA ASP A 625 11.66 25.84 -41.65
C ASP A 625 11.35 26.15 -40.17
N GLU A 626 12.16 27.03 -39.56
CA GLU A 626 12.13 27.36 -38.12
C GLU A 626 10.79 27.96 -37.66
N GLY A 627 10.00 28.52 -38.59
CA GLY A 627 8.66 29.05 -38.32
C GLY A 627 7.52 28.01 -38.38
N TRP A 628 7.78 26.78 -38.82
CA TRP A 628 6.74 25.76 -39.02
C TRP A 628 6.54 24.88 -37.77
N PRO A 629 5.30 24.72 -37.28
CA PRO A 629 5.02 23.93 -36.09
C PRO A 629 5.25 22.44 -36.35
N THR A 630 6.16 21.83 -35.58
CA THR A 630 6.46 20.38 -35.62
C THR A 630 5.45 19.52 -34.86
N THR A 631 4.48 20.17 -34.22
CA THR A 631 3.40 19.54 -33.45
C THR A 631 2.06 20.14 -33.85
N PHE A 632 1.13 19.30 -34.29
CA PHE A 632 -0.25 19.69 -34.59
C PHE A 632 -1.19 19.08 -33.56
N LYS A 633 -1.94 19.94 -32.85
CA LYS A 633 -3.00 19.53 -31.93
C LYS A 633 -4.38 19.75 -32.55
N ARG A 634 -5.24 18.74 -32.47
CA ARG A 634 -6.65 18.78 -32.89
C ARG A 634 -7.52 18.19 -31.80
N SER A 635 -8.68 18.77 -31.55
CA SER A 635 -9.56 18.40 -30.45
C SER A 635 -10.95 18.04 -30.98
N ILE A 636 -11.50 16.91 -30.55
CA ILE A 636 -12.87 16.46 -30.88
C ILE A 636 -13.74 16.66 -29.64
N THR A 637 -14.67 17.62 -29.70
CA THR A 637 -15.65 17.92 -28.63
C THR A 637 -16.86 17.00 -28.71
N PHE A 638 -17.51 16.73 -27.57
CA PHE A 638 -18.78 16.01 -27.49
C PHE A 638 -19.94 16.96 -27.11
N PHE A 639 -21.12 16.73 -27.69
CA PHE A 639 -22.35 17.49 -27.41
C PHE A 639 -23.27 16.66 -26.54
N LYS A 640 -23.90 17.23 -25.50
CA LYS A 640 -24.68 16.46 -24.51
C LYS A 640 -26.16 16.83 -24.40
N ASP A 641 -26.61 17.97 -24.92
CA ASP A 641 -27.97 18.47 -24.66
C ASP A 641 -28.67 18.97 -25.95
N CYS A 642 -28.69 18.14 -26.99
CA CYS A 642 -29.26 18.46 -28.32
C CYS A 642 -30.70 17.97 -28.53
N GLY A 643 -31.45 17.68 -27.47
CA GLY A 643 -32.80 17.10 -27.62
C GLY A 643 -32.78 15.64 -28.12
N GLU A 644 -33.89 15.17 -28.70
CA GLU A 644 -34.10 13.78 -29.12
C GLU A 644 -33.51 13.43 -30.50
N ASP A 645 -33.07 14.43 -31.29
CA ASP A 645 -32.55 14.23 -32.64
C ASP A 645 -31.02 14.23 -32.73
N ASP A 646 -30.33 14.35 -31.58
CA ASP A 646 -28.87 14.41 -31.44
C ASP A 646 -28.20 15.54 -32.26
N VAL A 647 -28.94 16.57 -32.69
CA VAL A 647 -28.41 17.69 -33.50
C VAL A 647 -28.58 19.03 -32.77
N CYS A 648 -27.50 19.53 -32.17
CA CYS A 648 -27.55 20.78 -31.41
C CYS A 648 -27.72 22.01 -32.33
N VAL A 649 -28.89 22.66 -32.26
CA VAL A 649 -29.19 23.92 -32.97
C VAL A 649 -29.14 25.09 -31.98
N THR A 650 -28.14 25.95 -32.15
CA THR A 650 -27.90 27.12 -31.30
C THR A 650 -28.33 28.41 -32.00
N ASP A 651 -28.82 29.40 -31.24
CA ASP A 651 -29.12 30.75 -31.75
C ASP A 651 -28.46 31.79 -30.84
N LEU A 652 -27.19 32.07 -31.13
CA LEU A 652 -26.38 33.05 -30.41
C LEU A 652 -26.68 34.46 -30.93
N VAL A 653 -27.31 35.26 -30.09
CA VAL A 653 -27.64 36.66 -30.37
C VAL A 653 -26.74 37.58 -29.57
N LEU A 654 -26.00 38.42 -30.28
CA LEU A 654 -25.10 39.42 -29.72
C LEU A 654 -25.70 40.82 -29.84
N GLN A 655 -25.78 41.54 -28.71
CA GLN A 655 -26.14 42.96 -28.68
C GLN A 655 -25.05 43.74 -27.98
N ALA A 656 -24.50 44.77 -28.61
CA ALA A 656 -23.46 45.60 -28.02
C ALA A 656 -23.93 47.05 -27.90
N HIS A 657 -23.67 47.66 -26.75
CA HIS A 657 -23.92 49.06 -26.46
C HIS A 657 -22.62 49.71 -25.95
N MET A 658 -22.39 50.95 -26.34
CA MET A 658 -21.24 51.73 -25.87
C MET A 658 -21.76 52.95 -25.13
N ASP A 659 -21.15 53.28 -23.99
CA ASP A 659 -21.43 54.52 -23.25
C ASP A 659 -20.84 55.74 -23.98
N ILE A 660 -21.48 56.13 -25.08
CA ILE A 660 -21.21 57.35 -25.84
C ILE A 660 -22.55 58.03 -26.11
N SER A 661 -22.78 59.20 -25.53
CA SER A 661 -24.03 59.96 -25.73
C SER A 661 -24.12 60.49 -27.18
N GLY A 662 -25.14 60.03 -27.92
CA GLY A 662 -25.44 60.47 -29.29
C GLY A 662 -25.98 59.40 -30.26
N THR A 663 -26.22 58.17 -29.81
CA THR A 663 -26.65 57.07 -30.67
C THR A 663 -28.15 57.10 -30.96
N SER A 664 -28.58 57.90 -31.94
CA SER A 664 -29.73 57.51 -32.76
C SER A 664 -29.22 56.68 -33.94
N GLN A 665 -29.97 55.63 -34.29
CA GLN A 665 -29.59 54.49 -35.13
C GLN A 665 -29.18 54.82 -36.59
N ALA A 666 -29.12 56.10 -36.96
CA ALA A 666 -28.91 56.57 -38.34
C ALA A 666 -27.50 57.13 -38.64
N PHE A 667 -26.57 57.17 -37.68
CA PHE A 667 -25.24 57.78 -37.87
C PHE A 667 -24.06 56.79 -37.85
N LEU A 668 -24.31 55.47 -37.91
CA LEU A 668 -23.26 54.44 -37.75
C LEU A 668 -22.50 54.06 -39.03
N LEU A 669 -22.84 54.64 -40.19
CA LEU A 669 -22.25 54.19 -41.46
C LEU A 669 -21.16 55.07 -42.06
N GLN A 670 -20.78 56.22 -41.49
CA GLN A 670 -19.86 57.12 -42.23
C GLN A 670 -18.66 57.77 -41.57
N GLN A 671 -18.43 57.80 -40.24
CA GLN A 671 -17.11 58.25 -39.72
C GLN A 671 -16.70 57.63 -38.37
N PRO A 672 -15.40 57.34 -38.15
CA PRO A 672 -14.89 56.86 -36.88
C PRO A 672 -15.01 57.93 -35.78
N TYR A 673 -15.61 57.55 -34.64
CA TYR A 673 -15.73 58.45 -33.48
C TYR A 673 -14.36 58.61 -32.79
N VAL A 674 -13.86 59.84 -32.74
CA VAL A 674 -12.57 60.16 -32.10
C VAL A 674 -12.82 60.56 -30.64
N ILE A 675 -12.33 59.74 -29.71
CA ILE A 675 -12.39 60.02 -28.27
C ILE A 675 -11.42 61.17 -27.96
N ARG A 676 -11.94 62.33 -27.54
CA ARG A 676 -11.14 63.47 -27.05
C ARG A 676 -11.41 63.69 -25.55
N SER A 677 -10.36 64.10 -24.81
CA SER A 677 -10.37 64.40 -23.36
C SER A 677 -11.54 65.33 -22.98
N PRO A 678 -12.39 65.00 -21.97
CA PRO A 678 -11.98 64.55 -20.63
C PRO A 678 -12.40 63.12 -20.21
N ARG A 679 -13.02 62.31 -21.08
CA ARG A 679 -13.42 60.93 -20.70
C ARG A 679 -12.20 59.99 -20.73
N ARG A 680 -11.82 59.49 -19.56
CA ARG A 680 -10.64 58.62 -19.32
C ARG A 680 -10.89 57.12 -19.56
N ARG A 681 -12.15 56.70 -19.68
CA ARG A 681 -12.59 55.30 -19.76
C ARG A 681 -13.69 55.15 -20.80
N LEU A 682 -13.63 54.09 -21.60
CA LEU A 682 -14.68 53.66 -22.52
C LEU A 682 -15.22 52.31 -22.04
N ALA A 683 -16.53 52.18 -21.88
CA ALA A 683 -17.17 50.92 -21.56
C ALA A 683 -18.01 50.43 -22.74
N VAL A 684 -17.81 49.18 -23.13
CA VAL A 684 -18.62 48.45 -24.12
C VAL A 684 -19.36 47.36 -23.37
N GLU A 685 -20.68 47.49 -23.28
CA GLU A 685 -21.55 46.48 -22.71
C GLU A 685 -22.07 45.56 -23.81
N VAL A 686 -21.72 44.29 -23.73
CA VAL A 686 -22.05 43.26 -24.70
C VAL A 686 -22.96 42.25 -24.03
N GLN A 687 -24.20 42.16 -24.48
CA GLN A 687 -25.15 41.14 -24.07
C GLN A 687 -25.12 40.00 -25.07
N LEU A 688 -24.73 38.82 -24.59
CA LEU A 688 -24.76 37.57 -25.34
C LEU A 688 -25.92 36.72 -24.82
N GLN A 689 -26.84 36.36 -25.71
CA GLN A 689 -27.98 35.51 -25.41
C GLN A 689 -27.97 34.28 -26.30
N ASN A 690 -28.16 33.10 -25.73
CA ASN A 690 -28.47 31.90 -26.50
C ASN A 690 -29.99 31.65 -26.44
N ARG A 691 -30.66 31.58 -27.59
CA ARG A 691 -32.14 31.48 -27.66
C ARG A 691 -32.67 30.07 -27.92
N LEU A 692 -31.81 29.15 -28.34
CA LEU A 692 -32.16 27.76 -28.64
C LEU A 692 -31.37 26.81 -27.72
N GLU A 693 -30.80 25.73 -28.26
CA GLU A 693 -30.11 24.69 -27.48
C GLU A 693 -28.71 25.10 -27.04
N ASN A 694 -28.10 24.37 -26.10
CA ASN A 694 -26.83 24.72 -25.49
C ASN A 694 -25.69 24.90 -26.52
N ALA A 695 -24.98 26.03 -26.42
CA ALA A 695 -23.87 26.35 -27.31
C ALA A 695 -22.52 26.05 -26.65
N TYR A 696 -21.86 24.99 -27.11
CA TYR A 696 -20.56 24.55 -26.60
C TYR A 696 -19.41 25.30 -27.30
N ASN A 697 -18.34 25.59 -26.55
CA ASN A 697 -17.18 26.37 -27.02
C ASN A 697 -17.52 27.78 -27.55
N THR A 698 -18.52 28.44 -26.94
CA THR A 698 -18.92 29.80 -27.32
C THR A 698 -17.82 30.80 -27.02
N SER A 699 -17.19 31.37 -28.05
CA SER A 699 -16.16 32.39 -27.93
C SER A 699 -16.68 33.77 -28.33
N LEU A 700 -16.43 34.78 -27.49
CA LEU A 700 -16.68 36.19 -27.81
C LEU A 700 -15.37 36.88 -28.17
N THR A 701 -15.23 37.32 -29.42
CA THR A 701 -14.04 38.05 -29.89
C THR A 701 -14.39 39.52 -30.13
N LEU A 702 -13.65 40.42 -29.48
CA LEU A 702 -13.80 41.87 -29.66
C LEU A 702 -12.53 42.43 -30.30
N HIS A 703 -12.67 43.00 -31.49
CA HIS A 703 -11.58 43.69 -32.18
C HIS A 703 -11.61 45.19 -31.86
N TYR A 704 -10.48 45.73 -31.42
CA TYR A 704 -10.33 47.15 -31.09
C TYR A 704 -9.02 47.71 -31.67
N SER A 705 -8.93 49.03 -31.80
CA SER A 705 -7.75 49.69 -32.36
C SER A 705 -6.59 49.71 -31.36
N HIS A 706 -5.36 49.80 -31.85
CA HIS A 706 -4.13 49.82 -31.05
C HIS A 706 -4.04 50.99 -30.04
N ASN A 707 -4.90 52.01 -30.15
CA ASN A 707 -4.94 53.15 -29.24
C ASN A 707 -5.80 52.92 -27.98
N LEU A 708 -6.50 51.79 -27.93
CA LEU A 708 -7.31 51.36 -26.79
C LEU A 708 -6.61 50.19 -26.11
N HIS A 709 -6.44 50.28 -24.79
CA HIS A 709 -5.95 49.17 -23.97
C HIS A 709 -7.09 48.59 -23.15
N PHE A 710 -7.26 47.27 -23.25
CA PHE A 710 -8.18 46.54 -22.39
C PHE A 710 -7.72 46.68 -20.93
N SER A 711 -8.62 47.15 -20.07
CA SER A 711 -8.33 47.39 -18.66
C SER A 711 -9.00 46.36 -17.75
N SER A 712 -10.27 46.08 -17.98
CA SER A 712 -11.00 45.11 -17.17
C SER A 712 -12.25 44.61 -17.89
N LEU A 713 -12.68 43.40 -17.50
CA LEU A 713 -13.94 42.79 -17.89
C LEU A 713 -14.76 42.53 -16.63
N SER A 714 -15.99 43.05 -16.59
CA SER A 714 -16.96 42.67 -15.56
C SER A 714 -18.11 41.90 -16.20
N ILE A 715 -18.44 40.75 -15.63
CA ILE A 715 -19.53 39.89 -16.14
C ILE A 715 -20.69 39.96 -15.16
N ARG A 716 -21.88 40.23 -15.66
CA ARG A 716 -23.13 40.13 -14.90
C ARG A 716 -24.01 39.07 -15.54
N VAL A 717 -24.32 38.04 -14.77
CA VAL A 717 -25.23 36.96 -15.19
C VAL A 717 -26.65 37.40 -14.81
N ARG A 718 -27.53 37.55 -15.81
CA ARG A 718 -28.95 37.87 -15.58
C ARG A 718 -29.82 36.61 -15.58
N SER A 719 -29.44 35.57 -16.33
CA SER A 719 -30.05 34.23 -16.33
C SER A 719 -29.07 33.20 -16.89
N THR A 720 -29.41 31.90 -16.85
CA THR A 720 -28.60 30.79 -17.41
C THR A 720 -28.33 30.90 -18.91
N HIS A 721 -29.11 31.70 -19.64
CA HIS A 721 -29.02 31.85 -21.10
C HIS A 721 -28.65 33.27 -21.54
N THR A 722 -28.37 34.18 -20.61
CA THR A 722 -28.10 35.59 -20.91
C THR A 722 -27.00 36.15 -20.02
N HIS A 723 -25.87 36.46 -20.67
CA HIS A 723 -24.70 37.04 -20.04
C HIS A 723 -24.49 38.47 -20.54
N THR A 724 -24.19 39.36 -19.61
CA THR A 724 -23.82 40.74 -19.93
C THR A 724 -22.35 40.95 -19.57
N HIS A 725 -21.52 41.22 -20.58
CA HIS A 725 -20.09 41.44 -20.48
C HIS A 725 -19.80 42.92 -20.67
N THR A 726 -19.28 43.60 -19.66
CA THR A 726 -18.85 44.99 -19.78
C THR A 726 -17.33 45.04 -19.90
N PHE A 727 -16.84 45.39 -21.09
CA PHE A 727 -15.43 45.59 -21.39
C PHE A 727 -15.06 47.06 -21.16
N THR A 728 -14.07 47.31 -20.32
CA THR A 728 -13.57 48.66 -20.05
C THR A 728 -12.21 48.86 -20.71
N PHE A 729 -12.07 49.94 -21.47
CA PHE A 729 -10.86 50.33 -22.18
C PHE A 729 -10.32 51.67 -21.68
N LEU A 730 -8.99 51.79 -21.64
CA LEU A 730 -8.25 52.99 -21.30
C LEU A 730 -7.53 53.54 -22.54
N HIS A 731 -7.39 54.86 -22.60
CA HIS A 731 -6.68 55.56 -23.68
C HIS A 731 -5.20 55.78 -23.30
N LEU A 732 -4.31 55.57 -24.28
CA LEU A 732 -2.84 55.50 -24.15
C LEU A 732 -2.15 56.73 -23.51
N SER A 733 -2.78 57.91 -23.55
CA SER A 733 -2.15 59.16 -23.11
C SER A 733 -1.93 59.30 -21.59
N HIS A 734 -2.31 58.32 -20.76
CA HIS A 734 -2.18 58.39 -19.29
C HIS A 734 -1.80 57.07 -18.59
N LEU A 735 -1.29 56.05 -19.29
CA LEU A 735 -0.80 54.81 -18.64
C LEU A 735 0.32 55.07 -17.60
N ALA A 736 1.02 56.20 -17.69
CA ALA A 736 2.04 56.62 -16.72
C ALA A 736 1.48 56.99 -15.34
N ASP A 737 0.23 57.47 -15.24
CA ASP A 737 -0.33 57.94 -13.95
C ASP A 737 -0.94 56.78 -13.12
N ALA A 738 -1.33 55.68 -13.74
CA ALA A 738 -1.96 54.55 -13.05
C ALA A 738 -0.96 53.61 -12.35
N LEU A 739 0.28 53.54 -12.85
CA LEU A 739 1.36 52.75 -12.23
C LEU A 739 1.95 53.40 -10.97
N ILE A 740 1.63 54.66 -10.67
CA ILE A 740 2.16 55.39 -9.52
C ILE A 740 1.25 55.26 -8.28
N GLN A 741 0.02 54.74 -8.41
CA GLN A 741 -0.94 54.65 -7.30
C GLN A 741 -1.11 53.26 -6.67
N SER A 742 -0.38 52.24 -7.11
CA SER A 742 -0.38 50.91 -6.48
C SER A 742 0.81 50.64 -5.55
N ASP A 743 1.76 51.56 -5.46
CA ASP A 743 2.91 51.53 -4.52
C ASP A 743 2.83 52.66 -3.46
N LEU A 744 1.61 53.05 -3.05
CA LEU A 744 1.36 53.92 -1.89
C LEU A 744 0.29 53.36 -0.95
#